data_AF-A0A935GQU3-F1
#
_entry.id   AF-A0A935GQU3-F1
#
_cell.length_a   1.000
_cell.length_b   1.000
_cell.length_c   1.000
_cell.angle_alpha   90.00
_cell.angle_beta   90.00
_cell.angle_gamma   90.00
#
_symmetry.space_group_name_H-M   'P 1'
#
loop_
_entity.id
_entity.type
_entity.pdbx_description
1 polymer ?
#
loop_
_entity_poly.entity_id
_entity_poly.type
_entity_poly.pdbx_seq_one_letter_code
_entity_poly.pdbx_strand_id
1 'polypeptide(L)'
;MSERVLEVIGENFNATRRLKITNPRVVHEAGKVGVSYAGPDGATRLMDITDIYPTDPAKLRVFQIPHVAHAVRRKDLDYIAWLINAQTAAGANIIDLCVDEIAVDPEVRHQTMAWLVPVVQNMTDAIIAIDSSDPETIMTGLRAHDGSRSRPAINSVNLEDGRQGLIQEAKSRNALLFANASGRDGMPKNEHERVENREELMRLMDAAGIEMTDRYLDPWRFRRPPGVSSAPTISRPCARSGGVIRRCTSSRAQQCLVRPAAAKGREQRLHHPFGARRLRHADDRPRAESGEGLRGVQAGFRPHPRPGRERDALHDGASQSLASRRGSQAGIANRDAMTQTVKVTFCDPEDSRVLAHGNVARGTTVLEAALEAGIEITATCGRRGRCRSCRVKVLSGEIAPPTLNDTIQLGPDGVRERFRLSCQMPAVADCSIAAMPERDELGHQILAGPDGFSPGVLALDSGIEKRLIRAEAPHDENHQTSDIEQVLACLPAGISRKVPFGVYRKLSAVLREELGRLTVTTFRDEIIDVEAGDTSERMFGLAFDIGTTTVVGSLHCLRTGESLASMSAVNPQAVYGGDLMSRIAYAQFDQKKLQVLRGRILNLVNEFIEKMAREAEVAPEHIYKIVVAGNTCMHHLFLGIDTSFVGLAPYAPVVRDPIAVPAGEIPLKRVPNARVCLLPILAGFVGADTIAGIIATRIHESEGIRLLVDIGTNGEVVLGSRDRLLVCSAPAGPTFEGGQVRHGMRGAVGAIEKVSIGEDVSCEVIGEAPAIGICGSGLIDAVAKMLDAGVLDSAGRLWRPGVRPIADRLQARIVKDGESRAFVLVHAAQGGRGDDVLLTQNDIRQLQLAKAAIYGGVVMLQGIMGVSDDQIEEVMLSGGFGNYVNIESAVRIGLLPPVPPARVSYVGNTALLGAQMALMSETERSRAFDIARNIEHVALATRPEFQDIFVEACKLGAT
;
A
#
# COMPACT_ATOMS: atom_id res chain seq x y z
N MET A 1 40.76 6.38 36.77
CA MET A 1 40.04 6.24 35.48
C MET A 1 40.48 7.41 34.62
N SER A 2 41.20 7.16 33.51
CA SER A 2 41.68 8.22 32.64
C SER A 2 40.50 9.06 32.10
N GLU A 3 40.74 10.35 31.95
CA GLU A 3 39.82 11.31 31.31
C GLU A 3 39.35 10.73 29.97
N ARG A 4 38.07 10.32 29.88
CA ARG A 4 37.54 9.72 28.66
C ARG A 4 37.21 10.82 27.65
N VAL A 5 38.07 10.95 26.65
CA VAL A 5 37.86 11.70 25.41
C VAL A 5 36.62 11.15 24.70
N LEU A 6 35.62 12.00 24.46
CA LEU A 6 34.50 11.70 23.57
C LEU A 6 35.05 11.66 22.14
N GLU A 7 35.07 10.48 21.52
CA GLU A 7 35.41 10.37 20.09
C GLU A 7 34.20 10.77 19.24
N VAL A 8 34.37 11.84 18.48
CA VAL A 8 33.38 12.39 17.56
C VAL A 8 33.63 11.80 16.19
N ILE A 9 32.66 11.04 15.68
CA ILE A 9 32.70 10.57 14.29
C ILE A 9 32.12 11.69 13.43
N GLY A 10 32.91 12.15 12.46
CA GLY A 10 32.50 13.12 11.46
C GLY A 10 31.27 12.63 10.71
N GLU A 11 30.53 13.58 10.14
CA GLU A 11 29.39 13.20 9.31
C GLU A 11 29.91 12.41 8.09
N ASN A 12 29.40 11.21 7.83
CA ASN A 12 29.93 10.29 6.81
C ASN A 12 30.22 11.00 5.47
N PHE A 13 31.47 10.98 5.01
CA PHE A 13 31.88 11.34 3.64
C PHE A 13 31.29 10.26 2.72
N ASN A 14 30.02 10.46 2.39
CA ASN A 14 29.22 9.41 1.78
C ASN A 14 28.86 9.79 0.35
N ALA A 15 29.19 8.92 -0.61
CA ALA A 15 28.70 9.03 -1.98
C ALA A 15 27.15 9.08 -2.07
N THR A 16 26.44 8.65 -1.03
CA THR A 16 24.96 8.75 -0.90
C THR A 16 24.46 10.15 -0.53
N ARG A 17 25.33 11.10 -0.14
CA ARG A 17 24.89 12.46 0.22
C ARG A 17 24.24 13.16 -0.97
N ARG A 18 23.13 13.85 -0.68
CA ARG A 18 22.33 14.56 -1.66
C ARG A 18 22.00 15.97 -1.19
N LEU A 19 22.19 16.97 -2.07
CA LEU A 19 21.70 18.33 -1.87
C LEU A 19 20.41 18.52 -2.67
N LYS A 20 19.40 19.13 -2.04
CA LYS A 20 18.23 19.60 -2.79
C LYS A 20 18.66 20.71 -3.75
N ILE A 21 18.05 20.78 -4.93
CA ILE A 21 18.28 21.87 -5.88
C ILE A 21 17.97 23.26 -5.28
N THR A 22 17.08 23.33 -4.28
CA THR A 22 16.74 24.56 -3.55
C THR A 22 17.72 24.90 -2.44
N ASN A 23 18.84 24.16 -2.30
CA ASN A 23 19.81 24.45 -1.26
C ASN A 23 20.51 25.78 -1.58
N PRO A 24 20.69 26.70 -0.59
CA PRO A 24 21.32 28.00 -0.83
C PRO A 24 22.73 27.94 -1.42
N ARG A 25 23.42 26.79 -1.31
CA ARG A 25 24.73 26.57 -1.90
C ARG A 25 24.68 26.25 -3.40
N VAL A 26 23.51 25.94 -3.96
CA VAL A 26 23.37 25.71 -5.40
C VAL A 26 23.20 27.05 -6.07
N VAL A 27 24.20 27.46 -6.84
CA VAL A 27 24.22 28.77 -7.50
C VAL A 27 24.30 28.61 -9.00
N HIS A 28 23.71 29.58 -9.70
CA HIS A 28 23.68 29.66 -11.14
C HIS A 28 24.51 30.89 -11.56
N GLU A 29 25.66 30.66 -12.17
CA GLU A 29 26.57 31.75 -12.60
C GLU A 29 27.01 31.50 -14.04
N ALA A 30 26.89 32.52 -14.90
CA ALA A 30 27.37 32.52 -16.29
C ALA A 30 26.94 31.29 -17.12
N GLY A 31 25.73 30.77 -16.91
CA GLY A 31 25.20 29.60 -17.65
C GLY A 31 25.64 28.24 -17.11
N LYS A 32 26.37 28.20 -15.99
CA LYS A 32 26.75 26.99 -15.26
C LYS A 32 25.95 26.86 -13.97
N VAL A 33 25.78 25.61 -13.52
CA VAL A 33 25.22 25.31 -12.21
C VAL A 33 26.32 24.71 -11.36
N GLY A 34 26.51 25.24 -10.15
CA GLY A 34 27.56 24.78 -9.26
C GLY A 34 27.14 24.77 -7.80
N VAL A 35 27.90 24.02 -7.00
CA VAL A 35 27.76 24.01 -5.54
C VAL A 35 28.85 24.91 -4.94
N SER A 36 28.44 26.00 -4.29
CA SER A 36 29.34 26.94 -3.66
C SER A 36 29.90 26.42 -2.33
N TYR A 37 31.15 26.75 -2.05
CA TYR A 37 31.85 26.43 -0.80
C TYR A 37 32.93 27.47 -0.50
N ALA A 38 33.30 27.63 0.77
CA ALA A 38 34.36 28.55 1.17
C ALA A 38 35.73 27.88 1.00
N GLY A 39 36.64 28.49 0.23
CA GLY A 39 38.02 28.06 0.12
C GLY A 39 38.78 28.24 1.44
N PRO A 40 40.00 27.67 1.56
CA PRO A 40 40.85 27.83 2.75
C PRO A 40 41.21 29.29 3.08
N ASP A 41 41.18 30.15 2.07
CA ASP A 41 41.40 31.60 2.09
C ASP A 41 40.14 32.41 2.42
N GLY A 42 39.00 31.75 2.64
CA GLY A 42 37.69 32.38 2.86
C GLY A 42 37.00 32.86 1.58
N ALA A 43 37.63 32.70 0.40
CA ALA A 43 37.03 33.05 -0.88
C ALA A 43 35.98 32.01 -1.31
N THR A 44 34.84 32.45 -1.83
CA THR A 44 33.82 31.51 -2.35
C THR A 44 34.30 30.84 -3.63
N ARG A 45 34.32 29.51 -3.64
CA ARG A 45 34.62 28.65 -4.80
C ARG A 45 33.37 27.91 -5.24
N LEU A 46 33.39 27.41 -6.47
CA LEU A 46 32.26 26.75 -7.10
C LEU A 46 32.67 25.37 -7.65
N MET A 47 32.03 24.30 -7.17
CA MET A 47 32.14 22.98 -7.78
C MET A 47 31.13 22.86 -8.93
N ASP A 48 31.62 22.71 -10.17
CA ASP A 48 30.78 22.61 -11.37
C ASP A 48 29.99 21.28 -11.38
N ILE A 49 28.66 21.39 -11.39
CA ILE A 49 27.73 20.25 -11.47
C ILE A 49 26.87 20.30 -12.74
N THR A 50 27.22 21.15 -13.71
CA THR A 50 26.39 21.42 -14.87
C THR A 50 26.09 20.16 -15.69
N ASP A 51 27.04 19.22 -15.75
CA ASP A 51 26.93 17.94 -16.45
C ASP A 51 25.93 16.96 -15.82
N ILE A 52 25.72 17.03 -14.51
CA ILE A 52 24.76 16.19 -13.78
C ILE A 52 23.46 16.92 -13.44
N TYR A 53 23.38 18.23 -13.67
CA TYR A 53 22.20 19.03 -13.37
C TYR A 53 21.13 18.85 -14.45
N PRO A 54 19.94 18.32 -14.14
CA PRO A 54 18.93 18.06 -15.15
C PRO A 54 18.43 19.37 -15.79
N THR A 55 18.32 19.39 -17.10
CA THR A 55 17.70 20.50 -17.84
C THR A 55 16.18 20.39 -17.92
N ASP A 56 15.63 19.19 -17.65
CA ASP A 56 14.20 18.89 -17.66
C ASP A 56 13.50 19.38 -16.37
N PRO A 57 12.51 20.28 -16.46
CA PRO A 57 11.75 20.80 -15.32
C PRO A 57 11.05 19.74 -14.45
N ALA A 58 10.64 18.60 -15.04
CA ALA A 58 9.99 17.52 -14.29
C ALA A 58 11.01 16.75 -13.44
N LYS A 59 12.20 16.48 -14.00
CA LYS A 59 13.32 15.85 -13.27
C LYS A 59 13.86 16.77 -12.19
N LEU A 60 13.96 18.08 -12.44
CA LEU A 60 14.41 19.06 -11.46
C LEU A 60 13.58 19.03 -10.16
N ARG A 61 12.26 18.79 -10.22
CA ARG A 61 11.39 18.77 -9.03
C ARG A 61 11.70 17.66 -8.03
N VAL A 62 12.28 16.55 -8.50
CA VAL A 62 12.59 15.37 -7.67
C VAL A 62 14.09 15.08 -7.58
N PHE A 63 14.91 15.72 -8.42
CA PHE A 63 16.35 15.53 -8.46
C PHE A 63 17.01 16.06 -7.18
N GLN A 64 17.96 15.28 -6.67
CA GLN A 64 18.84 15.71 -5.60
C GLN A 64 20.28 15.50 -6.05
N ILE A 65 21.12 16.52 -5.86
CA ILE A 65 22.48 16.59 -6.39
C ILE A 65 23.39 15.67 -5.56
N PRO A 66 23.97 14.60 -6.15
CA PRO A 66 24.91 13.70 -5.51
C PRO A 66 26.31 14.32 -5.38
N HIS A 67 26.40 15.44 -4.66
CA HIS A 67 27.57 16.33 -4.68
C HIS A 67 28.89 15.64 -4.26
N VAL A 68 28.89 14.75 -3.25
CA VAL A 68 30.09 14.02 -2.83
C VAL A 68 30.52 13.01 -3.88
N ALA A 69 29.59 12.18 -4.37
CA ALA A 69 29.90 11.22 -5.44
C ALA A 69 30.42 11.92 -6.69
N HIS A 70 29.86 13.08 -7.02
CA HIS A 70 30.32 13.91 -8.13
C HIS A 70 31.75 14.43 -7.93
N ALA A 71 32.05 15.01 -6.76
CA ALA A 71 33.39 15.49 -6.42
C ALA A 71 34.44 14.37 -6.52
N VAL A 72 34.11 13.19 -6.00
CA VAL A 72 35.00 12.00 -6.06
C VAL A 72 35.21 11.54 -7.50
N ARG A 73 34.15 11.44 -8.32
CA ARG A 73 34.26 11.05 -9.74
C ARG A 73 35.11 12.03 -10.55
N ARG A 74 35.00 13.33 -10.28
CA ARG A 74 35.81 14.37 -10.95
C ARG A 74 37.19 14.57 -10.33
N LYS A 75 37.49 13.86 -9.23
CA LYS A 75 38.71 14.04 -8.42
C LYS A 75 38.92 15.51 -8.02
N ASP A 76 37.83 16.19 -7.66
CA ASP A 76 37.85 17.60 -7.22
C ASP A 76 38.45 17.69 -5.81
N LEU A 77 39.78 17.84 -5.74
CA LEU A 77 40.53 17.83 -4.49
C LEU A 77 40.17 19.02 -3.58
N ASP A 78 39.81 20.16 -4.16
CA ASP A 78 39.46 21.35 -3.38
C ASP A 78 38.14 21.15 -2.63
N TYR A 79 37.12 20.60 -3.29
CA TYR A 79 35.84 20.31 -2.65
C TYR A 79 35.95 19.19 -1.61
N ILE A 80 36.75 18.15 -1.91
CA ILE A 80 37.02 17.05 -0.98
C ILE A 80 37.74 17.57 0.26
N ALA A 81 38.83 18.33 0.09
CA ALA A 81 39.58 18.93 1.19
C ALA A 81 38.70 19.86 2.03
N TRP A 82 37.87 20.69 1.39
CA TRP A 82 36.91 21.55 2.09
C TRP A 82 35.95 20.73 2.97
N LEU A 83 35.38 19.64 2.45
CA LEU A 83 34.42 18.82 3.19
C LEU A 83 35.08 18.08 4.37
N ILE A 84 36.32 17.62 4.22
CA ILE A 84 37.08 16.99 5.29
C ILE A 84 37.47 18.02 6.36
N ASN A 85 38.03 19.16 5.94
CA ASN A 85 38.44 20.23 6.84
C ASN A 85 37.27 20.82 7.63
N ALA A 86 36.09 20.91 7.01
CA ALA A 86 34.88 21.36 7.71
C ALA A 86 34.49 20.41 8.86
N GLN A 87 34.70 19.10 8.70
CA GLN A 87 34.40 18.11 9.74
C GLN A 87 35.44 18.13 10.86
N THR A 88 36.72 18.21 10.51
CA THR A 88 37.82 18.24 11.49
C THR A 88 37.80 19.54 12.29
N ALA A 89 37.52 20.69 11.65
CA ALA A 89 37.32 21.97 12.32
C ALA A 89 36.09 21.96 13.25
N ALA A 90 35.07 21.15 12.94
CA ALA A 90 33.91 20.90 13.80
C ALA A 90 34.18 19.88 14.92
N GLY A 91 35.41 19.36 15.02
CA GLY A 91 35.85 18.47 16.09
C GLY A 91 35.77 16.97 15.77
N ALA A 92 35.62 16.57 14.51
CA ALA A 92 35.63 15.14 14.14
C ALA A 92 37.00 14.50 14.39
N ASN A 93 37.01 13.39 15.15
CA ASN A 93 38.17 12.54 15.41
C ASN A 93 38.30 11.38 14.40
N ILE A 94 37.17 10.96 13.83
CA ILE A 94 37.10 9.88 12.83
C ILE A 94 36.38 10.42 11.58
N ILE A 95 36.95 10.21 10.40
CA ILE A 95 36.36 10.53 9.10
C ILE A 95 35.91 9.24 8.43
N ASP A 96 34.61 9.09 8.25
CA ASP A 96 33.96 7.90 7.68
C ASP A 96 33.84 8.04 6.15
N LEU A 97 34.44 7.13 5.37
CA LEU A 97 34.56 7.18 3.91
C LEU A 97 33.77 6.05 3.24
N CYS A 98 32.66 6.38 2.57
CA CYS A 98 31.78 5.41 1.90
C CYS A 98 31.64 5.63 0.39
N VAL A 99 31.91 4.58 -0.41
CA VAL A 99 31.90 4.62 -1.89
C VAL A 99 30.80 3.77 -2.56
N ASP A 100 29.91 3.15 -1.79
CA ASP A 100 28.96 2.13 -2.29
C ASP A 100 28.02 2.61 -3.41
N GLU A 101 27.67 3.91 -3.42
CA GLU A 101 26.83 4.51 -4.46
C GLU A 101 27.61 5.23 -5.56
N ILE A 102 28.94 5.10 -5.61
CA ILE A 102 29.71 5.74 -6.68
C ILE A 102 29.56 5.03 -8.01
N ALA A 103 29.41 3.70 -8.00
CA ALA A 103 29.20 2.87 -9.18
C ALA A 103 28.57 1.51 -8.79
N VAL A 104 27.79 0.94 -9.71
CA VAL A 104 27.24 -0.43 -9.55
C VAL A 104 28.34 -1.48 -9.67
N ASP A 105 29.34 -1.22 -10.52
CA ASP A 105 30.50 -2.09 -10.72
C ASP A 105 31.41 -2.10 -9.46
N PRO A 106 31.60 -3.26 -8.81
CA PRO A 106 32.50 -3.40 -7.66
C PRO A 106 33.94 -2.97 -7.94
N GLU A 107 34.47 -3.24 -9.13
CA GLU A 107 35.86 -2.91 -9.48
C GLU A 107 36.09 -1.39 -9.44
N VAL A 108 35.11 -0.61 -9.93
CA VAL A 108 35.15 0.85 -9.85
C VAL A 108 35.13 1.34 -8.40
N ARG A 109 34.39 0.65 -7.52
CA ARG A 109 34.38 0.97 -6.07
C ARG A 109 35.71 0.66 -5.41
N HIS A 110 36.33 -0.48 -5.74
CA HIS A 110 37.66 -0.87 -5.25
C HIS A 110 38.70 0.17 -5.62
N GLN A 111 38.78 0.53 -6.91
CA GLN A 111 39.72 1.54 -7.42
C GLN A 111 39.47 2.92 -6.80
N THR A 112 38.20 3.29 -6.60
CA THR A 112 37.85 4.56 -5.95
C THR A 112 38.31 4.57 -4.50
N MET A 113 38.06 3.51 -3.73
CA MET A 113 38.49 3.42 -2.33
C MET A 113 40.01 3.42 -2.21
N ALA A 114 40.72 2.68 -3.07
CA ALA A 114 42.18 2.65 -3.13
C ALA A 114 42.79 4.03 -3.37
N TRP A 115 42.15 4.86 -4.19
CA TRP A 115 42.58 6.23 -4.44
C TRP A 115 42.19 7.20 -3.32
N LEU A 116 40.96 7.10 -2.82
CA LEU A 116 40.39 8.08 -1.88
C LEU A 116 41.05 8.04 -0.51
N VAL A 117 41.37 6.85 0.01
CA VAL A 117 41.99 6.69 1.34
C VAL A 117 43.31 7.47 1.47
N PRO A 118 44.34 7.27 0.62
CA PRO A 118 45.59 8.03 0.73
C PRO A 118 45.40 9.53 0.43
N VAL A 119 44.43 9.91 -0.40
CA VAL A 119 44.11 11.32 -0.66
C VAL A 119 43.60 11.98 0.61
N VAL A 120 42.64 11.37 1.30
CA VAL A 120 42.07 11.93 2.54
C VAL A 120 43.09 11.88 3.69
N GLN A 121 43.92 10.83 3.80
CA GLN A 121 45.00 10.77 4.79
C GLN A 121 46.04 11.90 4.63
N ASN A 122 46.15 12.49 3.44
CA ASN A 122 47.00 13.68 3.21
C ASN A 122 46.32 15.00 3.57
N MET A 123 45.00 15.00 3.78
CA MET A 123 44.21 16.19 4.11
C MET A 123 43.93 16.32 5.61
N THR A 124 44.03 15.24 6.38
CA THR A 124 43.72 15.24 7.82
C THR A 124 44.50 14.20 8.60
N ASP A 125 44.77 14.51 9.87
CA ASP A 125 45.33 13.57 10.86
C ASP A 125 44.25 12.72 11.57
N ALA A 126 42.97 12.92 11.24
CA ALA A 126 41.88 12.13 11.81
C ALA A 126 41.96 10.65 11.39
N ILE A 127 41.38 9.77 12.21
CA ILE A 127 41.28 8.34 11.89
C ILE A 127 40.35 8.16 10.70
N ILE A 128 40.76 7.36 9.71
CA ILE A 128 39.94 7.08 8.54
C ILE A 128 39.14 5.80 8.75
N ALA A 129 37.82 5.93 8.81
CA ALA A 129 36.89 4.81 8.77
C ALA A 129 36.61 4.42 7.32
N ILE A 130 37.00 3.21 6.96
CA ILE A 130 36.79 2.64 5.63
C ILE A 130 35.43 1.94 5.66
N ASP A 131 34.46 2.53 4.94
CA ASP A 131 33.04 2.15 4.99
C ASP A 131 32.56 1.53 3.67
N SER A 132 32.12 0.27 3.71
CA SER A 132 31.47 -0.38 2.57
C SER A 132 30.61 -1.59 2.97
N SER A 133 29.57 -1.84 2.18
CA SER A 133 28.82 -3.10 2.19
C SER A 133 29.58 -4.26 1.54
N ASP A 134 30.62 -3.99 0.77
CA ASP A 134 31.46 -5.01 0.13
C ASP A 134 32.77 -5.20 0.89
N PRO A 135 33.04 -6.39 1.47
CA PRO A 135 34.23 -6.63 2.28
C PRO A 135 35.54 -6.46 1.50
N GLU A 136 35.56 -6.72 0.18
CA GLU A 136 36.78 -6.52 -0.63
C GLU A 136 37.06 -5.03 -0.87
N THR A 137 36.03 -4.19 -0.95
CA THR A 137 36.18 -2.72 -0.97
C THR A 137 36.85 -2.23 0.31
N ILE A 138 36.42 -2.75 1.48
CA ILE A 138 37.06 -2.43 2.77
C ILE A 138 38.52 -2.88 2.76
N MET A 139 38.78 -4.12 2.33
CA MET A 139 40.12 -4.69 2.26
C MET A 139 41.05 -3.85 1.37
N THR A 140 40.55 -3.41 0.22
CA THR A 140 41.28 -2.56 -0.71
C THR A 140 41.64 -1.20 -0.08
N GLY A 141 40.70 -0.58 0.63
CA GLY A 141 40.97 0.62 1.41
C GLY A 141 42.02 0.40 2.50
N LEU A 142 41.96 -0.73 3.22
CA LEU A 142 42.93 -1.07 4.27
C LEU A 142 44.33 -1.31 3.71
N ARG A 143 44.44 -1.90 2.50
CA ARG A 143 45.72 -2.08 1.79
C ARG A 143 46.31 -0.73 1.35
N ALA A 144 45.48 0.21 0.93
CA ALA A 144 45.90 1.56 0.52
C ALA A 144 46.19 2.51 1.69
N HIS A 145 45.74 2.16 2.89
CA HIS A 145 45.90 2.97 4.10
C HIS A 145 47.35 2.94 4.63
N ASP A 146 47.95 4.11 4.82
CA ASP A 146 49.27 4.26 5.45
C ASP A 146 49.15 4.20 6.99
N GLY A 147 49.50 3.06 7.58
CA GLY A 147 49.44 2.83 9.03
C GLY A 147 50.47 3.61 9.86
N SER A 148 51.44 4.30 9.23
CA SER A 148 52.42 5.13 9.95
C SER A 148 51.85 6.47 10.41
N ARG A 149 50.75 6.92 9.81
CA ARG A 149 50.11 8.22 10.11
C ARG A 149 49.06 8.14 11.19
N SER A 150 48.14 7.19 11.05
CA SER A 150 47.06 6.94 12.01
C SER A 150 46.70 5.46 11.97
N ARG A 151 45.99 4.98 13.00
CA ARG A 151 45.36 3.67 12.91
C ARG A 151 44.09 3.78 12.05
N PRO A 152 43.75 2.79 11.21
CA PRO A 152 42.50 2.82 10.44
C PRO A 152 41.29 2.46 11.33
N ALA A 153 40.09 2.67 10.79
CA ALA A 153 38.87 2.10 11.32
C ALA A 153 38.11 1.32 10.24
N ILE A 154 37.45 0.23 10.63
CA ILE A 154 36.67 -0.66 9.75
C ILE A 154 35.19 -0.46 10.01
N ASN A 155 34.43 -0.07 8.99
CA ASN A 155 32.98 0.12 9.04
C ASN A 155 32.27 -0.70 7.94
N SER A 156 31.60 -1.81 8.23
CA SER A 156 31.52 -2.50 9.50
C SER A 156 31.60 -4.02 9.32
N VAL A 157 31.94 -4.71 10.40
CA VAL A 157 31.83 -6.16 10.51
C VAL A 157 30.45 -6.56 11.02
N ASN A 158 29.99 -7.75 10.63
CA ASN A 158 28.75 -8.36 11.10
C ASN A 158 28.82 -9.90 10.93
N LEU A 159 27.70 -10.59 11.15
CA LEU A 159 27.63 -12.05 11.02
C LEU A 159 27.29 -12.54 9.61
N GLU A 160 27.17 -11.66 8.60
CA GLU A 160 26.99 -12.09 7.20
C GLU A 160 28.22 -12.88 6.73
N ASP A 161 28.00 -13.90 5.91
CA ASP A 161 29.07 -14.76 5.42
C ASP A 161 30.11 -13.94 4.65
N GLY A 162 31.38 -14.14 4.97
CA GLY A 162 32.52 -13.47 4.33
C GLY A 162 32.99 -12.18 5.01
N ARG A 163 32.28 -11.67 6.03
CA ARG A 163 32.70 -10.45 6.75
C ARG A 163 33.58 -10.71 7.97
N GLN A 164 33.54 -11.92 8.54
CA GLN A 164 34.26 -12.23 9.79
C GLN A 164 35.78 -12.14 9.63
N GLY A 165 36.29 -12.29 8.39
CA GLY A 165 37.72 -12.08 8.08
C GLY A 165 38.22 -10.68 8.45
N LEU A 166 37.34 -9.67 8.46
CA LEU A 166 37.67 -8.30 8.85
C LEU A 166 38.09 -8.17 10.32
N ILE A 167 37.69 -9.12 11.20
CA ILE A 167 38.10 -9.11 12.61
C ILE A 167 39.60 -9.39 12.73
N GLN A 168 40.13 -10.30 11.92
CA GLN A 168 41.55 -10.63 11.92
C GLN A 168 42.38 -9.47 11.33
N GLU A 169 41.89 -8.83 10.27
CA GLU A 169 42.51 -7.62 9.73
C GLU A 169 42.49 -6.45 10.71
N ALA A 170 41.41 -6.31 11.49
CA ALA A 170 41.34 -5.29 12.53
C ALA A 170 42.45 -5.50 13.56
N LYS A 171 42.71 -6.76 13.96
CA LYS A 171 43.78 -7.08 14.91
C LYS A 171 45.16 -6.81 14.32
N SER A 172 45.43 -7.30 13.11
CA SER A 172 46.75 -7.21 12.47
C SER A 172 47.17 -5.76 12.22
N ARG A 173 46.22 -4.88 11.92
CA ARG A 173 46.46 -3.46 11.60
C ARG A 173 46.23 -2.52 12.78
N ASN A 174 45.95 -3.06 13.97
CA ASN A 174 45.52 -2.28 15.13
C ASN A 174 44.37 -1.30 14.77
N ALA A 175 43.34 -1.76 14.04
CA ALA A 175 42.25 -0.91 13.59
C ALA A 175 41.14 -0.76 14.65
N LEU A 176 40.41 0.37 14.63
CA LEU A 176 39.11 0.44 15.33
C LEU A 176 38.09 -0.39 14.55
N LEU A 177 37.19 -1.09 15.25
CA LEU A 177 36.25 -2.02 14.62
C LEU A 177 34.81 -1.66 14.93
N PHE A 178 34.09 -1.18 13.93
CA PHE A 178 32.64 -0.98 14.00
C PHE A 178 31.93 -2.30 13.67
N ALA A 179 31.08 -2.76 14.60
CA ALA A 179 30.26 -3.96 14.44
C ALA A 179 28.79 -3.60 14.49
N ASN A 180 28.09 -3.89 13.40
CA ASN A 180 26.64 -3.75 13.35
C ASN A 180 25.95 -5.06 13.74
N ALA A 181 24.71 -4.98 14.20
CA ALA A 181 23.97 -6.13 14.73
C ALA A 181 23.32 -7.04 13.66
N SER A 182 23.73 -6.96 12.40
CA SER A 182 23.24 -7.87 11.34
C SER A 182 23.66 -9.31 11.60
N GLY A 183 22.70 -10.22 11.44
CA GLY A 183 22.84 -11.66 11.52
C GLY A 183 23.28 -12.28 10.18
N ARG A 184 23.35 -13.62 10.14
CA ARG A 184 23.68 -14.38 8.92
C ARG A 184 22.65 -14.17 7.80
N ASP A 185 21.40 -13.98 8.18
CA ASP A 185 20.27 -13.74 7.26
C ASP A 185 20.02 -12.24 7.00
N GLY A 186 20.96 -11.37 7.40
CA GLY A 186 20.87 -9.91 7.24
C GLY A 186 20.31 -9.20 8.46
N MET A 187 19.23 -8.43 8.31
CA MET A 187 18.74 -7.52 9.35
C MET A 187 18.13 -8.25 10.56
N PRO A 188 18.51 -7.94 11.82
CA PRO A 188 17.85 -8.52 12.99
C PRO A 188 16.37 -8.15 13.05
N LYS A 189 15.52 -9.15 13.24
CA LYS A 189 14.06 -9.06 13.25
C LYS A 189 13.52 -8.44 14.54
N ASN A 190 14.22 -8.61 15.67
CA ASN A 190 13.78 -8.14 16.98
C ASN A 190 14.95 -7.72 17.90
N GLU A 191 14.65 -7.31 19.13
CA GLU A 191 15.65 -6.91 20.12
C GLU A 191 16.51 -8.07 20.61
N HIS A 192 15.92 -9.28 20.73
CA HIS A 192 16.63 -10.48 21.17
C HIS A 192 17.71 -10.88 20.17
N GLU A 193 17.34 -11.03 18.90
CA GLU A 193 18.26 -11.35 17.80
C GLU A 193 19.37 -10.29 17.68
N ARG A 194 19.04 -9.02 17.91
CA ARG A 194 20.02 -7.93 17.93
C ARG A 194 21.02 -8.07 19.09
N VAL A 195 20.60 -8.57 20.25
CA VAL A 195 21.48 -8.85 21.38
C VAL A 195 22.32 -10.10 21.10
N GLU A 196 21.71 -11.19 20.64
CA GLU A 196 22.40 -12.44 20.29
C GLU A 196 23.48 -12.22 19.24
N ASN A 197 23.16 -11.52 18.14
CA ASN A 197 24.13 -11.21 17.08
C ASN A 197 25.31 -10.39 17.61
N ARG A 198 25.05 -9.46 18.54
CA ARG A 198 26.09 -8.64 19.16
C ARG A 198 26.93 -9.46 20.14
N GLU A 199 26.33 -10.34 20.92
CA GLU A 199 27.05 -11.21 21.84
C GLU A 199 27.97 -12.18 21.09
N GLU A 200 27.51 -12.73 19.97
CA GLU A 200 28.33 -13.55 19.08
C GLU A 200 29.50 -12.74 18.50
N LEU A 201 29.24 -11.55 17.95
CA LEU A 201 30.31 -10.67 17.44
C LEU A 201 31.32 -10.30 18.52
N MET A 202 30.85 -10.04 19.74
CA MET A 202 31.73 -9.77 20.89
C MET A 202 32.59 -10.98 21.22
N ARG A 203 32.04 -12.19 21.21
CA ARG A 203 32.81 -13.44 21.40
C ARG A 203 33.85 -13.64 20.31
N LEU A 204 33.52 -13.35 19.04
CA LEU A 204 34.47 -13.40 17.94
C LEU A 204 35.60 -12.37 18.08
N MET A 205 35.30 -11.16 18.54
CA MET A 205 36.30 -10.11 18.82
C MET A 205 37.16 -10.44 20.04
N ASP A 206 36.59 -11.06 21.08
CA ASP A 206 37.32 -11.58 22.24
C ASP A 206 38.31 -12.66 21.81
N ALA A 207 37.86 -13.62 21.00
CA ALA A 207 38.70 -14.70 20.47
C ALA A 207 39.84 -14.17 19.59
N ALA A 208 39.61 -13.10 18.83
CA ALA A 208 40.65 -12.42 18.04
C ALA A 208 41.53 -11.46 18.85
N GLY A 209 41.25 -11.25 20.14
CA GLY A 209 42.02 -10.38 21.03
C GLY A 209 41.92 -8.89 20.67
N ILE A 210 40.79 -8.41 20.14
CA ILE A 210 40.55 -6.97 19.91
C ILE A 210 40.29 -6.28 21.26
N GLU A 211 40.97 -5.20 21.60
CA GLU A 211 40.74 -4.54 22.89
C GLU A 211 39.32 -3.95 22.99
N MET A 212 38.71 -4.01 24.19
CA MET A 212 37.37 -3.47 24.41
C MET A 212 37.25 -1.97 24.09
N THR A 213 38.35 -1.23 24.18
CA THR A 213 38.42 0.20 23.84
C THR A 213 38.30 0.47 22.34
N ASP A 214 38.55 -0.54 21.51
CA ASP A 214 38.64 -0.42 20.05
C ASP A 214 37.37 -0.93 19.34
N ARG A 215 36.38 -1.40 20.11
CA ARG A 215 35.13 -1.99 19.60
C ARG A 215 33.98 -0.98 19.63
N TYR A 216 33.38 -0.73 18.47
CA TYR A 216 32.24 0.16 18.31
C TYR A 216 30.99 -0.63 17.91
N LEU A 217 30.09 -0.87 18.86
CA LEU A 217 28.87 -1.63 18.58
C LEU A 217 27.74 -0.71 18.12
N ASP A 218 27.31 -0.86 16.86
CA ASP A 218 26.15 -0.17 16.29
C ASP A 218 24.88 -1.01 16.45
N PRO A 219 23.93 -0.58 17.30
CA PRO A 219 22.67 -1.29 17.49
C PRO A 219 21.66 -1.04 16.36
N TRP A 220 22.00 -0.38 15.24
CA TRP A 220 21.08 -0.11 14.12
C TRP A 220 19.79 0.62 14.54
N ARG A 221 19.88 1.94 14.77
CA ARG A 221 18.71 2.78 15.10
C ARG A 221 18.09 3.42 13.84
N PHE A 222 16.75 3.38 13.74
CA PHE A 222 15.98 4.10 12.73
C PHE A 222 15.34 5.40 13.25
N ARG A 223 14.96 6.28 12.31
CA ARG A 223 14.31 7.58 12.58
C ARG A 223 12.88 7.39 13.11
N ARG A 224 12.55 8.13 14.17
CA ARG A 224 11.20 8.23 14.78
C ARG A 224 10.27 9.09 13.89
N PRO A 225 9.00 8.73 13.69
CA PRO A 225 7.99 9.67 13.18
C PRO A 225 7.67 10.75 14.23
N PRO A 226 7.31 11.99 13.86
CA PRO A 226 6.86 12.98 14.83
C PRO A 226 5.59 12.49 15.55
N GLY A 227 5.56 12.50 16.89
CA GLY A 227 4.30 12.36 17.67
C GLY A 227 4.15 11.19 18.66
N VAL A 228 5.05 10.22 18.73
CA VAL A 228 4.88 9.03 19.62
C VAL A 228 5.53 9.25 21.00
N SER A 229 4.79 9.29 22.11
CA SER A 229 5.32 9.65 23.46
C SER A 229 5.92 8.51 24.29
N SER A 230 5.91 7.25 23.84
CA SER A 230 6.48 6.12 24.58
C SER A 230 7.63 5.46 23.81
N ALA A 231 8.80 5.37 24.45
CA ALA A 231 9.89 4.52 23.99
C ALA A 231 9.78 3.16 24.70
N PRO A 232 10.07 2.02 24.04
CA PRO A 232 10.49 0.83 24.75
C PRO A 232 11.79 1.18 25.48
N THR A 233 11.82 0.86 26.76
CA THR A 233 12.98 1.06 27.62
C THR A 233 14.04 0.05 27.18
N ILE A 234 15.25 0.49 26.80
CA ILE A 234 16.41 -0.41 26.79
C ILE A 234 16.72 -0.71 28.25
N SER A 235 16.02 -1.70 28.82
CA SER A 235 16.22 -2.14 30.19
C SER A 235 17.42 -3.06 30.25
N ARG A 236 18.53 -2.56 30.82
CA ARG A 236 19.64 -3.28 31.46
C ARG A 236 19.63 -4.84 31.29
N PRO A 237 20.41 -5.39 30.34
CA PRO A 237 21.10 -6.67 30.67
C PRO A 237 22.62 -6.64 30.39
N CYS A 238 23.16 -5.75 29.56
CA CYS A 238 24.61 -5.73 29.26
C CYS A 238 25.51 -5.07 30.32
N ALA A 239 24.99 -4.64 31.47
CA ALA A 239 25.79 -4.01 32.52
C ALA A 239 26.48 -5.02 33.46
N ARG A 240 26.33 -6.34 33.24
CA ARG A 240 26.92 -7.38 34.10
C ARG A 240 28.33 -7.82 33.70
N SER A 241 28.90 -7.29 32.62
CA SER A 241 30.26 -7.59 32.14
C SER A 241 31.09 -6.33 31.91
N GLY A 242 31.16 -5.42 32.88
CA GLY A 242 32.21 -4.38 33.00
C GLY A 242 32.46 -3.42 31.82
N GLY A 243 31.66 -3.46 30.74
CA GLY A 243 31.95 -2.82 29.45
C GLY A 243 31.22 -1.49 29.23
N VAL A 244 31.89 -0.57 28.55
CA VAL A 244 31.41 0.77 28.23
C VAL A 244 30.70 0.74 26.87
N ILE A 245 29.42 1.07 26.82
CA ILE A 245 28.69 1.27 25.55
C ILE A 245 29.02 2.67 25.04
N ARG A 246 29.89 2.79 24.01
CA ARG A 246 30.07 4.05 23.26
C ARG A 246 28.98 4.14 22.18
N ARG A 247 28.11 5.15 22.28
CA ARG A 247 26.95 5.34 21.40
C ARG A 247 27.41 6.00 20.10
N CYS A 248 27.33 5.28 18.98
CA CYS A 248 27.55 5.85 17.64
C CYS A 248 26.27 6.56 17.15
N THR A 249 26.40 7.78 16.62
CA THR A 249 25.32 8.53 15.96
C THR A 249 25.44 8.36 14.45
N SER A 250 24.70 7.41 13.87
CA SER A 250 24.56 7.31 12.41
C SER A 250 23.55 8.33 11.88
N SER A 251 23.84 8.88 10.70
CA SER A 251 23.11 9.96 10.03
C SER A 251 21.64 9.65 9.68
N ARG A 252 21.21 8.37 9.76
CA ARG A 252 19.79 7.99 9.60
C ARG A 252 18.88 8.60 10.67
N ALA A 253 19.41 9.11 11.78
CA ALA A 253 18.65 9.83 12.81
C ALA A 253 18.61 11.36 12.66
N GLN A 254 19.27 11.98 11.67
CA GLN A 254 19.52 13.44 11.66
C GLN A 254 19.06 14.26 10.45
N GLN A 255 18.24 13.72 9.54
CA GLN A 255 17.62 14.57 8.51
C GLN A 255 16.28 15.16 8.97
N CYS A 256 16.19 16.49 8.93
CA CYS A 256 14.99 17.37 8.99
C CYS A 256 14.24 17.57 10.32
N LEU A 257 14.47 18.74 10.96
CA LEU A 257 13.42 19.65 11.48
C LEU A 257 13.97 21.10 11.48
N VAL A 258 13.45 21.93 10.57
CA VAL A 258 13.42 23.39 10.66
C VAL A 258 12.02 23.82 10.22
N ARG A 259 11.23 24.42 11.12
CA ARG A 259 10.22 25.49 10.84
C ARG A 259 9.58 26.00 12.17
N PRO A 260 8.91 27.17 12.16
CA PRO A 260 9.15 28.27 13.09
C PRO A 260 8.39 28.21 14.41
N ALA A 261 8.80 29.09 15.32
CA ALA A 261 8.29 29.32 16.66
C ALA A 261 6.77 29.62 16.71
N ALA A 262 6.05 28.92 17.61
CA ALA A 262 5.05 29.47 18.54
C ALA A 262 4.43 28.33 19.38
N ALA A 263 3.92 28.69 20.58
CA ALA A 263 3.11 27.89 21.51
C ALA A 263 3.84 27.02 22.58
N LYS A 264 4.30 27.73 23.62
CA LYS A 264 4.09 27.50 25.07
C LYS A 264 3.79 26.07 25.58
N GLY A 265 4.70 25.58 26.43
CA GLY A 265 4.39 25.37 27.85
C GLY A 265 4.22 23.94 28.38
N ARG A 266 5.24 23.50 29.14
CA ARG A 266 5.21 22.56 30.28
C ARG A 266 4.97 21.06 30.01
N GLU A 267 6.07 20.31 29.96
CA GLU A 267 6.38 19.24 30.93
C GLU A 267 7.85 18.80 30.81
N GLN A 268 8.67 19.25 31.75
CA GLN A 268 10.00 18.71 32.05
C GLN A 268 9.94 18.28 33.51
N ARG A 269 10.27 17.02 33.79
CA ARG A 269 11.11 16.56 34.93
C ARG A 269 11.09 15.03 34.99
N LEU A 270 12.17 14.41 34.51
CA LEU A 270 12.88 13.29 35.15
C LEU A 270 14.11 12.94 34.28
N HIS A 271 15.26 12.79 34.95
CA HIS A 271 16.64 12.53 34.48
C HIS A 271 17.59 13.75 34.32
N HIS A 272 18.68 13.69 35.10
CA HIS A 272 19.76 14.67 35.32
C HIS A 272 21.11 14.02 34.87
N PRO A 273 22.25 14.73 34.87
CA PRO A 273 22.80 15.58 33.80
C PRO A 273 24.08 15.01 33.16
N PHE A 274 24.23 15.00 31.83
CA PHE A 274 25.53 15.17 31.15
C PHE A 274 25.25 15.59 29.70
N GLY A 275 25.81 16.73 29.30
CA GLY A 275 25.37 17.49 28.13
C GLY A 275 25.92 17.02 26.79
N ALA A 276 25.15 17.25 25.73
CA ALA A 276 25.67 17.38 24.37
C ALA A 276 25.23 18.76 23.84
N ARG A 277 26.20 19.65 23.62
CA ARG A 277 25.99 20.93 22.92
C ARG A 277 26.01 20.69 21.41
N ARG A 278 25.06 21.26 20.68
CA ARG A 278 25.12 21.40 19.21
C ARG A 278 26.20 22.44 18.86
N LEU A 279 27.04 22.14 17.87
CA LEU A 279 27.82 23.17 17.16
C LEU A 279 26.98 23.68 15.97
N ARG A 280 26.82 25.01 15.88
CA ARG A 280 26.26 25.72 14.71
C ARG A 280 27.43 26.29 13.90
N HIS A 281 27.21 26.50 12.59
CA HIS A 281 28.11 27.29 11.76
C HIS A 281 28.29 28.71 12.32
N ALA A 282 29.53 29.19 12.30
CA ALA A 282 29.88 30.58 12.56
C ALA A 282 29.64 31.39 11.28
N ASP A 283 28.45 31.96 11.15
CA ASP A 283 28.22 33.18 10.37
C ASP A 283 26.91 33.82 10.87
N ASP A 284 27.02 34.49 12.03
CA ASP A 284 26.05 35.49 12.51
C ASP A 284 26.75 36.29 13.62
N ARG A 285 26.94 37.59 13.41
CA ARG A 285 27.61 38.54 14.33
C ARG A 285 26.86 38.66 15.69
N PRO A 286 27.56 39.05 16.77
CA PRO A 286 27.25 38.60 18.13
C PRO A 286 26.22 39.48 18.85
N ARG A 287 25.44 38.87 19.76
CA ARG A 287 24.79 39.59 20.88
C ARG A 287 25.01 38.86 22.21
N ALA A 288 25.92 39.48 22.97
CA ALA A 288 26.03 39.59 24.43
C ALA A 288 25.74 38.35 25.31
N GLU A 289 26.83 37.86 25.88
CA GLU A 289 26.90 37.09 27.12
C GLU A 289 26.21 37.80 28.28
N SER A 290 25.49 37.06 29.13
CA SER A 290 25.42 37.34 30.58
C SER A 290 24.86 36.11 31.30
N GLY A 291 25.59 35.61 32.29
CA GLY A 291 25.18 34.40 33.01
C GLY A 291 26.09 33.83 34.10
N GLU A 292 26.99 34.61 34.70
CA GLU A 292 27.57 34.38 36.04
C GLU A 292 27.64 35.78 36.68
N GLY A 293 27.33 36.08 37.94
CA GLY A 293 26.80 35.41 39.11
C GLY A 293 26.76 36.48 40.22
N LEU A 294 25.98 36.24 41.28
CA LEU A 294 26.06 36.84 42.62
C LEU A 294 25.54 38.28 42.89
N ARG A 295 24.61 38.30 43.87
CA ARG A 295 24.40 39.27 44.97
C ARG A 295 24.06 40.74 44.66
N GLY A 296 22.91 41.17 45.19
CA GLY A 296 22.82 42.39 45.99
C GLY A 296 21.95 43.54 45.48
N VAL A 297 20.89 43.84 46.25
CA VAL A 297 20.44 45.19 46.66
C VAL A 297 19.71 46.11 45.64
N GLN A 298 18.42 46.32 45.96
CA GLN A 298 17.57 47.54 45.91
C GLN A 298 17.37 48.43 44.65
N ALA A 299 16.05 48.65 44.42
CA ALA A 299 15.34 49.91 44.17
C ALA A 299 15.27 50.54 42.77
N GLY A 300 14.05 50.93 42.36
CA GLY A 300 13.81 52.00 41.37
C GLY A 300 12.53 51.90 40.52
N PHE A 301 11.40 52.37 41.06
CA PHE A 301 10.23 53.03 40.44
C PHE A 301 10.08 53.09 38.89
N ARG A 302 9.02 52.52 38.29
CA ARG A 302 7.64 53.02 38.00
C ARG A 302 7.44 53.77 36.65
N PRO A 303 6.21 53.76 36.06
CA PRO A 303 5.96 53.75 34.60
C PRO A 303 5.09 54.91 34.07
N HIS A 304 4.85 54.95 32.74
CA HIS A 304 3.66 55.40 31.95
C HIS A 304 4.02 56.20 30.66
N PRO A 305 3.08 56.49 29.73
CA PRO A 305 2.02 55.67 29.08
C PRO A 305 1.96 55.86 27.53
N ARG A 306 1.00 55.21 26.86
CA ARG A 306 0.62 55.34 25.42
C ARG A 306 -0.09 56.67 25.10
N PRO A 307 -0.22 57.06 23.81
CA PRO A 307 -1.50 56.87 23.04
C PRO A 307 -1.22 56.57 21.52
N GLY A 308 -2.12 56.28 20.57
CA GLY A 308 -3.58 56.22 20.43
C GLY A 308 -4.02 56.74 19.03
N ARG A 309 -4.72 55.91 18.21
CA ARG A 309 -5.64 56.14 17.04
C ARG A 309 -5.20 57.08 15.88
N GLU A 310 -5.53 56.85 14.60
CA GLU A 310 -6.84 57.07 13.94
C GLU A 310 -6.96 56.41 12.54
N ARG A 311 -8.20 56.35 12.03
CA ARG A 311 -8.63 55.88 10.70
C ARG A 311 -8.84 57.09 9.77
N ASP A 312 -8.82 56.89 8.45
CA ASP A 312 -9.87 57.38 7.55
C ASP A 312 -9.76 56.80 6.12
N ALA A 313 -10.92 56.73 5.46
CA ALA A 313 -11.16 56.29 4.08
C ALA A 313 -11.43 57.50 3.17
N LEU A 314 -11.42 57.32 1.83
CA LEU A 314 -12.44 57.80 0.86
C LEU A 314 -11.96 57.72 -0.62
N HIS A 315 -12.82 57.06 -1.42
CA HIS A 315 -13.35 57.32 -2.78
C HIS A 315 -12.51 57.61 -4.06
N ASP A 316 -12.96 56.87 -5.10
CA ASP A 316 -13.35 57.24 -6.49
C ASP A 316 -12.34 57.45 -7.64
N GLY A 317 -12.75 56.92 -8.81
CA GLY A 317 -12.59 57.60 -10.10
C GLY A 317 -12.03 56.78 -11.25
N ALA A 318 -12.81 56.60 -12.31
CA ALA A 318 -12.56 55.74 -13.46
C ALA A 318 -11.97 56.44 -14.71
N SER A 319 -11.51 55.60 -15.66
CA SER A 319 -11.60 55.70 -17.14
C SER A 319 -10.64 56.60 -17.96
N GLN A 320 -9.96 55.92 -18.93
CA GLN A 320 -9.72 56.27 -20.36
C GLN A 320 -8.90 57.56 -20.67
N SER A 321 -8.08 57.71 -21.73
CA SER A 321 -7.65 56.91 -22.88
C SER A 321 -6.54 57.68 -23.65
N LEU A 322 -5.79 56.96 -24.51
CA LEU A 322 -5.19 57.37 -25.81
C LEU A 322 -4.07 58.43 -25.86
N ALA A 323 -2.83 57.99 -26.17
CA ALA A 323 -2.16 58.05 -27.49
C ALA A 323 -1.39 59.38 -27.71
N SER A 324 -0.19 59.49 -28.27
CA SER A 324 0.58 58.77 -29.29
C SER A 324 2.03 59.30 -29.26
N ARG A 325 3.08 58.56 -29.67
CA ARG A 325 3.75 58.62 -31.00
C ARG A 325 4.91 57.59 -30.95
N ARG A 326 4.95 56.52 -31.76
CA ARG A 326 5.24 56.35 -33.22
C ARG A 326 6.71 55.95 -33.47
N GLY A 327 6.89 54.76 -34.07
CA GLY A 327 8.13 54.27 -34.70
C GLY A 327 8.06 52.79 -35.15
N SER A 328 7.48 52.54 -36.34
CA SER A 328 7.64 51.42 -37.33
C SER A 328 7.93 49.98 -36.86
N GLN A 329 7.02 48.98 -36.95
CA GLN A 329 6.62 48.14 -38.13
C GLN A 329 7.82 47.64 -38.98
N ALA A 330 8.02 46.35 -39.30
CA ALA A 330 7.16 45.16 -39.29
C ALA A 330 7.99 43.85 -39.27
N GLY A 331 7.38 42.74 -38.82
CA GLY A 331 7.93 41.38 -39.00
C GLY A 331 7.46 40.35 -37.97
N ILE A 332 6.23 39.83 -38.14
CA ILE A 332 5.70 38.68 -37.40
C ILE A 332 6.26 37.40 -38.01
N ALA A 333 7.02 36.60 -37.24
CA ALA A 333 7.23 35.16 -37.46
C ALA A 333 7.96 34.46 -36.27
N ASN A 334 7.18 33.78 -35.42
CA ASN A 334 7.35 32.47 -34.75
C ASN A 334 8.71 31.95 -34.17
N ARG A 335 8.66 31.39 -32.94
CA ARG A 335 9.31 30.14 -32.38
C ARG A 335 9.46 30.26 -30.83
N ASP A 336 8.66 29.64 -29.97
CA ASP A 336 8.46 28.20 -29.61
C ASP A 336 9.73 27.40 -29.23
N ALA A 337 9.78 27.00 -27.94
CA ALA A 337 10.60 25.90 -27.39
C ALA A 337 9.88 25.34 -26.14
N MET A 338 8.72 24.71 -26.31
CA MET A 338 8.47 23.25 -26.36
C MET A 338 8.92 22.46 -25.11
N THR A 339 8.01 22.28 -24.13
CA THR A 339 7.80 20.95 -23.54
C THR A 339 7.44 20.02 -24.69
N GLN A 340 8.33 19.12 -25.11
CA GLN A 340 8.01 18.14 -26.15
C GLN A 340 6.86 17.27 -25.63
N THR A 341 5.66 17.62 -26.08
CA THR A 341 4.48 16.78 -25.95
C THR A 341 4.55 15.75 -27.06
N VAL A 342 4.17 14.53 -26.73
CA VAL A 342 4.08 13.42 -27.68
C VAL A 342 2.62 13.04 -27.79
N LYS A 343 2.17 12.85 -29.02
CA LYS A 343 0.81 12.42 -29.33
C LYS A 343 0.74 10.91 -29.30
N VAL A 344 0.03 10.37 -28.32
CA VAL A 344 -0.32 8.95 -28.29
C VAL A 344 -1.72 8.79 -28.88
N THR A 345 -1.81 8.09 -30.01
CA THR A 345 -3.09 7.81 -30.69
C THR A 345 -3.53 6.41 -30.33
N PHE A 346 -4.70 6.27 -29.74
CA PHE A 346 -5.29 4.98 -29.39
C PHE A 346 -6.20 4.52 -30.53
N CYS A 347 -5.91 3.34 -31.06
CA CYS A 347 -6.64 2.73 -32.17
C CYS A 347 -7.43 1.51 -31.71
N ASP A 348 -8.53 1.25 -32.40
CA ASP A 348 -9.31 0.04 -32.26
C ASP A 348 -8.49 -1.17 -32.76
N PRO A 349 -8.43 -2.26 -31.98
CA PRO A 349 -7.62 -3.42 -32.33
C PRO A 349 -8.16 -4.23 -33.54
N GLU A 350 -9.40 -4.01 -33.98
CA GLU A 350 -10.00 -4.78 -35.10
C GLU A 350 -9.88 -4.06 -36.45
N ASP A 351 -10.21 -2.77 -36.50
CA ASP A 351 -10.26 -2.00 -37.75
C ASP A 351 -9.23 -0.85 -37.81
N SER A 352 -8.40 -0.70 -36.76
CA SER A 352 -7.39 0.37 -36.62
C SER A 352 -7.96 1.80 -36.66
N ARG A 353 -9.27 2.00 -36.49
CA ARG A 353 -9.85 3.34 -36.38
C ARG A 353 -9.35 4.04 -35.12
N VAL A 354 -9.24 5.36 -35.17
CA VAL A 354 -8.80 6.15 -34.00
C VAL A 354 -9.95 6.25 -32.99
N LEU A 355 -9.72 5.76 -31.77
CA LEU A 355 -10.65 5.86 -30.64
C LEU A 355 -10.47 7.17 -29.88
N ALA A 356 -9.23 7.51 -29.54
CA ALA A 356 -8.87 8.72 -28.84
C ALA A 356 -7.42 9.13 -29.13
N HIS A 357 -7.05 10.35 -28.75
CA HIS A 357 -5.66 10.78 -28.73
C HIS A 357 -5.36 11.54 -27.45
N GLY A 358 -4.20 11.29 -26.86
CA GLY A 358 -3.69 12.01 -25.70
C GLY A 358 -2.39 12.73 -26.05
N ASN A 359 -2.32 14.03 -25.78
CA ASN A 359 -1.07 14.78 -25.85
C ASN A 359 -0.44 14.79 -24.45
N VAL A 360 0.56 13.95 -24.24
CA VAL A 360 1.20 13.77 -22.94
C VAL A 360 2.63 14.30 -22.95
N ALA A 361 3.17 14.59 -21.78
CA ALA A 361 4.59 14.91 -21.67
C ALA A 361 5.43 13.69 -22.07
N ARG A 362 6.50 13.91 -22.85
CA ARG A 362 7.46 12.86 -23.21
C ARG A 362 7.97 12.14 -21.94
N GLY A 363 7.89 10.82 -21.91
CA GLY A 363 8.24 9.98 -20.76
C GLY A 363 7.05 9.50 -19.92
N THR A 364 5.86 10.07 -20.09
CA THR A 364 4.62 9.57 -19.49
C THR A 364 4.36 8.14 -19.95
N THR A 365 3.94 7.24 -19.07
CA THR A 365 3.67 5.86 -19.49
C THR A 365 2.48 5.80 -20.44
N VAL A 366 2.48 4.86 -21.37
CA VAL A 366 1.35 4.64 -22.29
C VAL A 366 0.05 4.36 -21.53
N LEU A 367 0.13 3.66 -20.40
CA LEU A 367 -1.02 3.44 -19.53
C LEU A 367 -1.58 4.75 -18.96
N GLU A 368 -0.72 5.67 -18.51
CA GLU A 368 -1.14 6.99 -18.03
C GLU A 368 -1.71 7.84 -19.16
N ALA A 369 -1.09 7.79 -20.35
CA ALA A 369 -1.62 8.46 -21.53
C ALA A 369 -3.01 7.94 -21.94
N ALA A 370 -3.25 6.63 -21.79
CA ALA A 370 -4.55 6.02 -22.04
C ALA A 370 -5.59 6.53 -21.03
N LEU A 371 -5.22 6.55 -19.74
CA LEU A 371 -6.09 7.05 -18.67
C LEU A 371 -6.47 8.52 -18.84
N GLU A 372 -5.52 9.37 -19.27
CA GLU A 372 -5.78 10.78 -19.59
C GLU A 372 -6.67 10.95 -20.83
N ALA A 373 -6.52 10.07 -21.82
CA ALA A 373 -7.31 10.05 -23.04
C ALA A 373 -8.68 9.36 -22.88
N GLY A 374 -9.02 8.84 -21.69
CA GLY A 374 -10.27 8.12 -21.42
C GLY A 374 -10.32 6.71 -22.01
N ILE A 375 -9.18 6.13 -22.39
CA ILE A 375 -9.06 4.76 -22.89
C ILE A 375 -8.75 3.83 -21.72
N GLU A 376 -9.57 2.81 -21.54
CA GLU A 376 -9.40 1.83 -20.47
C GLU A 376 -8.43 0.73 -20.90
N ILE A 377 -7.33 0.58 -20.15
CA ILE A 377 -6.36 -0.50 -20.31
C ILE A 377 -6.19 -1.18 -18.95
N THR A 378 -6.49 -2.47 -18.87
CA THR A 378 -6.51 -3.24 -17.62
C THR A 378 -5.10 -3.45 -17.07
N ALA A 379 -4.81 -3.11 -15.81
CA ALA A 379 -3.51 -3.33 -15.19
C ALA A 379 -3.63 -4.02 -13.82
N THR A 380 -3.68 -5.36 -13.81
CA THR A 380 -4.01 -6.15 -12.61
C THR A 380 -2.86 -6.24 -11.60
N CYS A 381 -1.60 -6.07 -12.00
CA CYS A 381 -0.44 -6.15 -11.10
C CYS A 381 -0.07 -4.82 -10.40
N GLY A 382 -0.92 -3.80 -10.46
CA GLY A 382 -0.62 -2.48 -9.86
C GLY A 382 0.60 -1.80 -10.49
N ARG A 383 0.72 -1.86 -11.82
CA ARG A 383 1.80 -1.23 -12.63
C ARG A 383 3.21 -1.74 -12.34
N ARG A 384 3.36 -2.94 -11.77
CA ARG A 384 4.67 -3.56 -11.45
C ARG A 384 5.31 -4.30 -12.63
N GLY A 385 4.62 -4.39 -13.78
CA GLY A 385 5.10 -5.14 -14.95
C GLY A 385 5.15 -6.66 -14.73
N ARG A 386 4.32 -7.20 -13.83
CA ARG A 386 4.30 -8.64 -13.45
C ARG A 386 3.12 -9.43 -14.02
N CYS A 387 2.24 -8.78 -14.76
CA CYS A 387 1.09 -9.40 -15.44
C CYS A 387 1.08 -8.99 -16.92
N ARG A 388 0.18 -9.61 -17.70
CA ARG A 388 0.01 -9.34 -19.13
C ARG A 388 -1.24 -8.52 -19.47
N SER A 389 -2.10 -8.23 -18.48
CA SER A 389 -3.38 -7.53 -18.71
C SER A 389 -3.24 -6.16 -19.39
N CYS A 390 -2.12 -5.46 -19.14
CA CYS A 390 -1.87 -4.10 -19.67
C CYS A 390 -1.16 -4.11 -21.03
N ARG A 391 -1.15 -5.27 -21.70
CA ARG A 391 -0.48 -5.47 -22.98
C ARG A 391 -1.11 -4.57 -24.04
N VAL A 392 -0.25 -3.95 -24.82
CA VAL A 392 -0.60 -3.13 -25.97
C VAL A 392 0.26 -3.52 -27.15
N LYS A 393 -0.25 -3.32 -28.36
CA LYS A 393 0.53 -3.44 -29.59
C LYS A 393 0.80 -2.07 -30.16
N VAL A 394 2.05 -1.79 -30.44
CA VAL A 394 2.45 -0.55 -31.10
C VAL A 394 2.27 -0.73 -32.60
N LEU A 395 1.29 -0.02 -33.17
CA LEU A 395 0.98 -0.08 -34.59
C LEU A 395 2.01 0.72 -35.40
N SER A 396 2.35 1.92 -34.95
CA SER A 396 3.30 2.82 -35.63
C SER A 396 3.94 3.81 -34.64
N GLY A 397 5.01 4.47 -35.08
CA GLY A 397 5.76 5.44 -34.26
C GLY A 397 7.01 4.87 -33.60
N GLU A 398 7.87 5.75 -33.11
CA GLU A 398 9.11 5.39 -32.40
C GLU A 398 8.81 5.12 -30.92
N ILE A 399 9.40 4.06 -30.37
CA ILE A 399 9.11 3.57 -29.01
C ILE A 399 10.38 3.33 -28.23
N ALA A 400 10.26 3.41 -26.90
CA ALA A 400 11.36 3.10 -26.00
C ALA A 400 11.80 1.62 -26.14
N PRO A 401 13.08 1.32 -25.85
CA PRO A 401 13.56 -0.05 -25.77
C PRO A 401 12.68 -0.89 -24.82
N PRO A 402 12.45 -2.18 -25.13
CA PRO A 402 11.71 -3.06 -24.24
C PRO A 402 12.38 -3.16 -22.87
N THR A 403 11.58 -3.14 -21.81
CA THR A 403 12.06 -3.36 -20.44
C THR A 403 12.35 -4.85 -20.21
N LEU A 404 13.10 -5.16 -19.14
CA LEU A 404 13.31 -6.55 -18.72
C LEU A 404 11.96 -7.26 -18.49
N ASN A 405 10.98 -6.56 -17.92
CA ASN A 405 9.63 -7.07 -17.70
C ASN A 405 8.87 -7.32 -19.01
N ASP A 406 9.06 -6.49 -20.05
CA ASP A 406 8.48 -6.76 -21.38
C ASP A 406 9.00 -8.10 -21.91
N THR A 407 10.31 -8.34 -21.83
CA THR A 407 10.91 -9.59 -22.31
C THR A 407 10.48 -10.81 -21.49
N ILE A 408 10.44 -10.68 -20.15
CA ILE A 408 10.00 -11.77 -19.26
C ILE A 408 8.53 -12.11 -19.47
N GLN A 409 7.67 -11.09 -19.56
CA GLN A 409 6.23 -11.31 -19.61
C GLN A 409 5.74 -11.62 -21.02
N LEU A 410 6.22 -10.94 -22.06
CA LEU A 410 5.71 -11.07 -23.43
C LEU A 410 6.56 -12.00 -24.30
N GLY A 411 7.72 -12.43 -23.81
CA GLY A 411 8.67 -13.23 -24.57
C GLY A 411 9.41 -12.43 -25.66
N PRO A 412 10.50 -12.99 -26.21
CA PRO A 412 11.29 -12.34 -27.24
C PRO A 412 10.50 -12.11 -28.54
N ASP A 413 9.62 -13.03 -28.92
CA ASP A 413 8.82 -12.90 -30.14
C ASP A 413 7.71 -11.85 -30.01
N GLY A 414 7.01 -11.79 -28.87
CA GLY A 414 6.05 -10.72 -28.59
C GLY A 414 6.71 -9.33 -28.60
N VAL A 415 7.92 -9.21 -28.04
CA VAL A 415 8.70 -7.97 -28.08
C VAL A 415 9.11 -7.60 -29.51
N ARG A 416 9.49 -8.57 -30.35
CA ARG A 416 9.82 -8.38 -31.78
C ARG A 416 8.60 -7.93 -32.58
N GLU A 417 7.42 -8.45 -32.26
CA GLU A 417 6.14 -8.04 -32.85
C GLU A 417 5.59 -6.72 -32.30
N ARG A 418 6.41 -5.97 -31.55
CA ARG A 418 6.10 -4.66 -30.97
C ARG A 418 4.97 -4.67 -29.93
N PHE A 419 4.78 -5.80 -29.24
CA PHE A 419 3.99 -5.80 -28.01
C PHE A 419 4.80 -5.21 -26.86
N ARG A 420 4.12 -4.46 -25.98
CA ARG A 420 4.68 -3.83 -24.78
C ARG A 420 3.68 -3.86 -23.63
N LEU A 421 4.18 -3.80 -22.40
CA LEU A 421 3.39 -3.55 -21.21
C LEU A 421 3.17 -2.04 -21.08
N SER A 422 1.95 -1.56 -21.33
CA SER A 422 1.65 -0.12 -21.30
C SER A 422 2.00 0.56 -19.98
N CYS A 423 1.97 -0.18 -18.86
CA CYS A 423 2.34 0.32 -17.54
C CYS A 423 3.84 0.54 -17.32
N GLN A 424 4.70 -0.01 -18.20
CA GLN A 424 6.16 0.12 -18.14
C GLN A 424 6.73 0.85 -19.36
N MET A 425 5.92 1.10 -20.38
CA MET A 425 6.34 1.71 -21.64
C MET A 425 6.18 3.24 -21.58
N PRO A 426 7.27 4.02 -21.55
CA PRO A 426 7.19 5.48 -21.67
C PRO A 426 6.92 5.90 -23.12
N ALA A 427 6.04 6.89 -23.32
CA ALA A 427 5.81 7.55 -24.59
C ALA A 427 6.98 8.48 -24.92
N VAL A 428 7.84 8.09 -25.87
CA VAL A 428 9.06 8.83 -26.22
C VAL A 428 8.97 9.61 -27.54
N ALA A 429 7.97 9.29 -28.36
CA ALA A 429 7.63 9.97 -29.61
C ALA A 429 6.15 9.73 -29.92
N ASP A 430 5.65 10.39 -30.97
CA ASP A 430 4.30 10.16 -31.47
C ASP A 430 4.16 8.69 -31.90
N CYS A 431 3.14 8.03 -31.37
CA CYS A 431 2.91 6.61 -31.63
C CYS A 431 1.42 6.29 -31.67
N SER A 432 1.08 5.29 -32.47
CA SER A 432 -0.26 4.71 -32.52
C SER A 432 -0.25 3.36 -31.85
N ILE A 433 -1.19 3.16 -30.94
CA ILE A 433 -1.23 2.03 -30.03
C ILE A 433 -2.62 1.41 -30.09
N ALA A 434 -2.67 0.10 -30.32
CA ALA A 434 -3.88 -0.67 -30.09
C ALA A 434 -3.82 -1.25 -28.69
N ALA A 435 -4.88 -1.02 -27.91
CA ALA A 435 -5.10 -1.80 -26.71
C ALA A 435 -5.25 -3.26 -27.13
N MET A 436 -4.33 -4.11 -26.70
CA MET A 436 -4.36 -5.55 -26.96
C MET A 436 -4.38 -6.30 -25.63
N PRO A 437 -5.34 -5.99 -24.73
CA PRO A 437 -5.64 -6.94 -23.67
C PRO A 437 -5.97 -8.27 -24.34
N GLU A 438 -5.75 -9.37 -23.63
CA GLU A 438 -6.17 -10.68 -24.16
C GLU A 438 -7.67 -10.59 -24.50
N ARG A 439 -8.02 -10.90 -25.75
CA ARG A 439 -9.40 -10.83 -26.23
C ARG A 439 -10.27 -11.73 -25.34
N ASP A 440 -11.39 -11.15 -24.91
CA ASP A 440 -12.46 -11.72 -24.09
C ASP A 440 -12.05 -12.39 -22.77
N GLU A 441 -11.61 -11.56 -21.82
CA GLU A 441 -12.22 -11.61 -20.48
C GLU A 441 -13.51 -10.77 -20.46
N LEU A 442 -14.40 -10.95 -21.46
CA LEU A 442 -15.80 -10.60 -21.28
C LEU A 442 -16.26 -11.46 -20.12
N GLY A 443 -16.36 -10.82 -18.95
CA GLY A 443 -16.67 -11.48 -17.71
C GLY A 443 -17.88 -12.38 -17.94
N HIS A 444 -17.66 -13.69 -17.85
CA HIS A 444 -18.68 -14.45 -17.16
C HIS A 444 -18.90 -13.70 -15.86
N GLN A 445 -20.15 -13.26 -15.69
CA GLN A 445 -20.68 -12.92 -14.38
C GLN A 445 -20.01 -13.90 -13.43
N ILE A 446 -19.23 -13.39 -12.46
CA ILE A 446 -19.04 -14.15 -11.23
C ILE A 446 -20.49 -14.38 -10.81
N LEU A 447 -21.01 -15.56 -11.16
CA LEU A 447 -22.38 -15.93 -10.92
C LEU A 447 -22.47 -15.84 -9.41
N ALA A 448 -23.06 -14.73 -8.95
CA ALA A 448 -23.80 -14.76 -7.71
C ALA A 448 -24.70 -15.97 -7.89
N GLY A 449 -24.44 -17.01 -7.10
CA GLY A 449 -25.15 -18.28 -7.25
C GLY A 449 -26.65 -17.98 -7.32
N PRO A 450 -27.41 -18.74 -8.12
CA PRO A 450 -28.86 -18.56 -8.26
C PRO A 450 -29.64 -18.78 -6.96
N ASP A 451 -28.96 -19.11 -5.86
CA ASP A 451 -29.54 -19.13 -4.53
C ASP A 451 -29.69 -17.69 -4.04
N GLY A 452 -30.72 -17.03 -4.59
CA GLY A 452 -31.22 -15.77 -4.08
C GLY A 452 -31.42 -15.85 -2.57
N PHE A 453 -31.31 -14.68 -1.93
CA PHE A 453 -31.74 -14.48 -0.55
C PHE A 453 -33.13 -15.12 -0.36
N SER A 454 -33.18 -16.31 0.22
CA SER A 454 -34.41 -16.89 0.71
C SER A 454 -34.62 -16.27 2.08
N PRO A 455 -35.70 -15.51 2.31
CA PRO A 455 -36.03 -14.91 3.61
C PRO A 455 -36.49 -15.99 4.61
N GLY A 456 -35.68 -17.04 4.79
CA GLY A 456 -35.87 -18.05 5.81
C GLY A 456 -35.68 -17.42 7.18
N VAL A 457 -36.77 -17.18 7.89
CA VAL A 457 -36.83 -16.76 9.31
C VAL A 457 -36.17 -15.40 9.60
N LEU A 458 -36.04 -14.50 8.62
CA LEU A 458 -35.64 -13.12 8.89
C LEU A 458 -36.86 -12.24 9.12
N ALA A 459 -36.99 -11.66 10.32
CA ALA A 459 -37.97 -10.60 10.55
C ALA A 459 -37.57 -9.37 9.73
N LEU A 460 -38.38 -9.04 8.72
CA LEU A 460 -38.17 -7.86 7.88
C LEU A 460 -38.44 -6.61 8.70
N ASP A 461 -37.36 -5.91 9.01
CA ASP A 461 -37.34 -4.62 9.67
C ASP A 461 -36.18 -3.83 9.07
N SER A 462 -36.40 -3.28 7.88
CA SER A 462 -35.35 -2.50 7.20
C SER A 462 -35.02 -1.20 7.95
N GLY A 463 -35.76 -0.86 9.01
CA GLY A 463 -35.75 0.46 9.63
C GLY A 463 -36.39 1.54 8.78
N ILE A 464 -36.82 1.26 7.54
CA ILE A 464 -37.59 2.20 6.73
C ILE A 464 -39.07 1.93 6.96
N GLU A 465 -39.82 2.96 7.35
CA GLU A 465 -41.27 2.88 7.49
C GLU A 465 -41.93 4.00 6.69
N LYS A 466 -42.95 3.63 5.91
CA LYS A 466 -43.78 4.57 5.18
C LYS A 466 -45.16 4.63 5.80
N ARG A 467 -45.58 5.82 6.22
CA ARG A 467 -46.88 6.06 6.85
C ARG A 467 -47.70 6.95 5.95
N LEU A 468 -48.79 6.41 5.42
CA LEU A 468 -49.81 7.22 4.77
C LEU A 468 -50.56 8.00 5.86
N ILE A 469 -50.58 9.32 5.74
CA ILE A 469 -51.31 10.21 6.63
C ILE A 469 -52.24 11.12 5.84
N ARG A 470 -53.15 11.75 6.57
CA ARG A 470 -53.98 12.85 6.05
C ARG A 470 -53.84 14.05 6.97
N ALA A 471 -53.00 15.00 6.56
CA ALA A 471 -52.78 16.24 7.30
C ALA A 471 -53.60 17.37 6.68
N GLU A 472 -54.18 18.24 7.51
CA GLU A 472 -54.95 19.37 7.01
C GLU A 472 -54.04 20.57 6.76
N ALA A 473 -54.05 21.12 5.55
CA ALA A 473 -53.31 22.35 5.27
C ALA A 473 -53.90 23.51 6.11
N PRO A 474 -53.05 24.41 6.67
CA PRO A 474 -53.52 25.58 7.39
C PRO A 474 -54.43 26.43 6.49
N HIS A 475 -55.65 26.73 6.95
CA HIS A 475 -56.67 27.47 6.21
C HIS A 475 -57.44 28.51 7.04
N ASP A 476 -57.30 28.50 8.37
CA ASP A 476 -57.92 29.48 9.27
C ASP A 476 -57.00 30.69 9.48
N GLU A 477 -57.49 31.89 9.11
CA GLU A 477 -56.77 33.15 9.29
C GLU A 477 -56.52 33.48 10.77
N ASN A 478 -57.38 33.00 11.68
CA ASN A 478 -57.27 33.22 13.13
C ASN A 478 -56.43 32.14 13.83
N HIS A 479 -56.07 31.05 13.14
CA HIS A 479 -55.25 29.96 13.68
C HIS A 479 -54.12 29.58 12.71
N GLN A 480 -53.12 30.46 12.65
CA GLN A 480 -51.98 30.34 11.74
C GLN A 480 -50.94 29.33 12.25
N THR A 481 -51.16 28.04 11.95
CA THR A 481 -50.15 26.98 12.09
C THR A 481 -49.29 26.84 10.84
N SER A 482 -48.15 26.15 10.95
CA SER A 482 -47.30 25.78 9.82
C SER A 482 -47.67 24.42 9.20
N ASP A 483 -47.35 24.24 7.92
CA ASP A 483 -47.55 22.96 7.20
C ASP A 483 -46.85 21.79 7.92
N ILE A 484 -45.68 22.01 8.53
CA ILE A 484 -44.96 20.95 9.24
C ILE A 484 -45.61 20.58 10.58
N GLU A 485 -46.19 21.54 11.30
CA GLU A 485 -46.92 21.24 12.54
C GLU A 485 -48.12 20.33 12.26
N GLN A 486 -48.84 20.58 11.17
CA GLN A 486 -49.97 19.78 10.74
C GLN A 486 -49.54 18.34 10.39
N VAL A 487 -48.42 18.18 9.68
CA VAL A 487 -47.87 16.84 9.40
C VAL A 487 -47.39 16.14 10.67
N LEU A 488 -46.63 16.82 11.53
CA LEU A 488 -46.10 16.23 12.76
C LEU A 488 -47.20 15.87 13.76
N ALA A 489 -48.35 16.56 13.75
CA ALA A 489 -49.49 16.25 14.60
C ALA A 489 -50.15 14.90 14.24
N CYS A 490 -50.03 14.46 12.98
CA CYS A 490 -50.52 13.17 12.51
C CYS A 490 -49.57 12.00 12.77
N LEU A 491 -48.34 12.27 13.26
CA LEU A 491 -47.34 11.24 13.48
C LEU A 491 -47.29 10.75 14.95
N PRO A 492 -46.92 9.49 15.21
CA PRO A 492 -46.75 8.98 16.56
C PRO A 492 -45.71 9.76 17.38
N ALA A 493 -45.90 9.82 18.70
CA ALA A 493 -45.03 10.57 19.61
C ALA A 493 -43.56 10.08 19.63
N GLY A 494 -43.28 8.85 19.19
CA GLY A 494 -41.93 8.29 19.12
C GLY A 494 -41.10 8.76 17.92
N ILE A 495 -41.68 9.48 16.96
CA ILE A 495 -40.97 10.02 15.80
C ILE A 495 -40.25 11.31 16.16
N SER A 496 -38.97 11.39 15.79
CA SER A 496 -38.15 12.58 15.93
C SER A 496 -38.77 13.76 15.19
N ARG A 497 -38.92 14.88 15.89
CA ARG A 497 -39.37 16.16 15.31
C ARG A 497 -38.27 16.88 14.52
N LYS A 498 -37.09 16.27 14.35
CA LYS A 498 -36.05 16.79 13.48
C LYS A 498 -36.38 16.44 12.03
N VAL A 499 -36.56 17.46 11.21
CA VAL A 499 -36.95 17.33 9.81
C VAL A 499 -35.80 17.77 8.91
N PRO A 500 -35.38 16.95 7.92
CA PRO A 500 -34.34 17.33 6.97
C PRO A 500 -34.73 18.56 6.17
N PHE A 501 -33.74 19.40 5.82
CA PHE A 501 -34.00 20.63 5.07
C PHE A 501 -34.66 20.39 3.69
N GLY A 502 -34.38 19.25 3.06
CA GLY A 502 -35.00 18.85 1.80
C GLY A 502 -36.52 18.69 1.90
N VAL A 503 -37.03 18.21 3.04
CA VAL A 503 -38.47 18.05 3.28
C VAL A 503 -39.17 19.40 3.32
N TYR A 504 -38.63 20.38 4.05
CA TYR A 504 -39.21 21.74 4.12
C TYR A 504 -39.36 22.39 2.74
N ARG A 505 -38.42 22.13 1.81
CA ARG A 505 -38.44 22.73 0.46
C ARG A 505 -39.62 22.27 -0.39
N LYS A 506 -40.12 21.05 -0.20
CA LYS A 506 -41.20 20.47 -1.01
C LYS A 506 -42.53 20.30 -0.28
N LEU A 507 -42.53 20.41 1.05
CA LEU A 507 -43.68 20.10 1.90
C LEU A 507 -44.95 20.86 1.51
N SER A 508 -44.84 22.16 1.22
CA SER A 508 -46.02 22.99 0.93
C SER A 508 -46.75 22.58 -0.35
N ALA A 509 -46.00 22.15 -1.37
CA ALA A 509 -46.56 21.61 -2.61
C ALA A 509 -47.16 20.21 -2.37
N VAL A 510 -46.37 19.32 -1.75
CA VAL A 510 -46.78 17.93 -1.45
C VAL A 510 -48.07 17.86 -0.63
N LEU A 511 -48.20 18.71 0.40
CA LEU A 511 -49.38 18.74 1.26
C LEU A 511 -50.66 19.14 0.52
N ARG A 512 -50.55 19.99 -0.51
CA ARG A 512 -51.70 20.57 -1.22
C ARG A 512 -52.08 19.78 -2.49
N GLU A 513 -51.18 18.97 -3.03
CA GLU A 513 -51.38 18.24 -4.29
C GLU A 513 -52.54 17.22 -4.21
N GLU A 514 -52.61 16.41 -3.14
CA GLU A 514 -53.67 15.43 -2.94
C GLU A 514 -54.54 15.72 -1.70
N LEU A 515 -54.92 16.99 -1.50
CA LEU A 515 -55.83 17.40 -0.42
C LEU A 515 -55.40 16.89 0.98
N GLY A 516 -54.11 17.01 1.28
CA GLY A 516 -53.56 16.57 2.57
C GLY A 516 -53.17 15.11 2.66
N ARG A 517 -53.49 14.28 1.65
CA ARG A 517 -53.06 12.88 1.57
C ARG A 517 -51.59 12.82 1.16
N LEU A 518 -50.72 12.37 2.06
CA LEU A 518 -49.29 12.26 1.79
C LEU A 518 -48.67 11.10 2.57
N THR A 519 -47.57 10.57 2.06
CA THR A 519 -46.80 9.51 2.70
C THR A 519 -45.55 10.10 3.33
N VAL A 520 -45.37 9.86 4.64
CA VAL A 520 -44.15 10.22 5.38
C VAL A 520 -43.25 9.00 5.48
N THR A 521 -42.00 9.14 5.04
CA THR A 521 -40.98 8.10 5.12
C THR A 521 -40.02 8.38 6.26
N THR A 522 -39.80 7.41 7.13
CA THR A 522 -38.85 7.50 8.26
C THR A 522 -37.76 6.44 8.15
N PHE A 523 -36.54 6.76 8.59
CA PHE A 523 -35.51 5.78 8.93
C PHE A 523 -35.37 5.72 10.45
N ARG A 524 -35.74 4.59 11.04
CA ARG A 524 -36.01 4.44 12.47
C ARG A 524 -37.02 5.51 12.90
N ASP A 525 -36.65 6.35 13.86
CA ASP A 525 -37.44 7.46 14.36
C ASP A 525 -37.24 8.77 13.58
N GLU A 526 -36.31 8.85 12.63
CA GLU A 526 -36.03 10.09 11.89
C GLU A 526 -36.80 10.21 10.59
N ILE A 527 -37.47 11.34 10.35
CA ILE A 527 -38.09 11.66 9.05
C ILE A 527 -36.99 11.82 8.00
N ILE A 528 -37.12 11.13 6.88
CA ILE A 528 -36.17 11.24 5.75
C ILE A 528 -36.83 11.81 4.50
N ASP A 529 -38.13 11.56 4.27
CA ASP A 529 -38.82 12.10 3.11
C ASP A 529 -40.34 12.26 3.27
N VAL A 530 -40.95 13.08 2.40
CA VAL A 530 -42.40 13.24 2.24
C VAL A 530 -42.81 13.20 0.77
N GLU A 531 -43.90 12.50 0.46
CA GLU A 531 -44.37 12.28 -0.91
C GLU A 531 -45.89 12.47 -0.99
N ALA A 532 -46.40 13.04 -2.09
CA ALA A 532 -47.84 13.22 -2.27
C ALA A 532 -48.52 11.86 -2.50
N GLY A 533 -49.74 11.71 -1.98
CA GLY A 533 -50.52 10.50 -2.14
C GLY A 533 -49.97 9.29 -1.38
N ASP A 534 -50.28 8.10 -1.90
CA ASP A 534 -49.92 6.82 -1.31
C ASP A 534 -48.76 6.16 -2.06
N THR A 535 -47.57 6.22 -1.44
CA THR A 535 -46.35 5.60 -1.95
C THR A 535 -45.84 4.49 -1.02
N SER A 536 -46.69 4.01 -0.11
CA SER A 536 -46.35 3.03 0.93
C SER A 536 -45.73 1.73 0.37
N GLU A 537 -46.16 1.35 -0.82
CA GLU A 537 -45.71 0.15 -1.54
C GLU A 537 -44.31 0.30 -2.17
N ARG A 538 -43.82 1.53 -2.34
CA ARG A 538 -42.58 1.84 -3.07
C ARG A 538 -41.43 2.06 -2.09
N MET A 539 -40.79 0.98 -1.67
CA MET A 539 -39.70 1.06 -0.69
C MET A 539 -38.55 0.13 -1.12
N PHE A 540 -37.45 0.72 -1.56
CA PHE A 540 -36.32 -0.03 -2.11
C PHE A 540 -35.02 0.29 -1.39
N GLY A 541 -34.07 -0.63 -1.49
CA GLY A 541 -32.75 -0.47 -0.91
C GLY A 541 -31.69 -1.26 -1.65
N LEU A 542 -30.43 -0.92 -1.41
CA LEU A 542 -29.28 -1.50 -2.09
C LEU A 542 -28.31 -2.11 -1.08
N ALA A 543 -27.75 -3.27 -1.41
CA ALA A 543 -26.64 -3.85 -0.68
C ALA A 543 -25.42 -3.92 -1.59
N PHE A 544 -24.26 -3.48 -1.09
CA PHE A 544 -22.99 -3.51 -1.79
C PHE A 544 -21.93 -4.27 -1.00
N ASP A 545 -21.19 -5.12 -1.69
CA ASP A 545 -19.90 -5.66 -1.29
C ASP A 545 -18.81 -4.96 -2.12
N ILE A 546 -18.00 -4.14 -1.45
CA ILE A 546 -16.85 -3.45 -2.05
C ILE A 546 -15.58 -4.25 -1.72
N GLY A 547 -15.33 -5.28 -2.51
CA GLY A 547 -14.09 -6.04 -2.48
C GLY A 547 -12.92 -5.29 -3.11
N THR A 548 -11.70 -5.74 -2.79
CA THR A 548 -10.49 -5.17 -3.40
C THR A 548 -10.51 -5.41 -4.91
N THR A 549 -10.85 -6.60 -5.37
CA THR A 549 -10.84 -6.95 -6.81
C THR A 549 -12.18 -6.74 -7.50
N THR A 550 -13.27 -7.07 -6.81
CA THR A 550 -14.63 -7.11 -7.38
C THR A 550 -15.55 -6.26 -6.51
N VAL A 551 -16.47 -5.56 -7.14
CA VAL A 551 -17.57 -4.87 -6.47
C VAL A 551 -18.87 -5.50 -6.93
N VAL A 552 -19.71 -5.91 -5.98
CA VAL A 552 -21.01 -6.52 -6.25
C VAL A 552 -22.10 -5.67 -5.58
N GLY A 553 -23.18 -5.41 -6.30
CA GLY A 553 -24.34 -4.67 -5.82
C GLY A 553 -25.63 -5.42 -6.11
N SER A 554 -26.63 -5.26 -5.24
CA SER A 554 -27.97 -5.80 -5.45
C SER A 554 -29.04 -4.83 -4.97
N LEU A 555 -30.11 -4.69 -5.76
CA LEU A 555 -31.28 -3.87 -5.48
C LEU A 555 -32.42 -4.76 -5.01
N HIS A 556 -33.10 -4.35 -3.94
CA HIS A 556 -34.17 -5.14 -3.33
C HIS A 556 -35.39 -4.31 -2.96
N CYS A 557 -36.55 -4.96 -2.94
CA CYS A 557 -37.74 -4.45 -2.28
C CYS A 557 -37.62 -4.65 -0.76
N LEU A 558 -37.62 -3.55 0.01
CA LEU A 558 -37.46 -3.60 1.47
C LEU A 558 -38.69 -4.16 2.21
N ARG A 559 -39.83 -4.23 1.52
CA ARG A 559 -41.07 -4.78 2.07
C ARG A 559 -41.15 -6.30 1.91
N THR A 560 -40.77 -6.82 0.75
CA THR A 560 -40.89 -8.26 0.45
C THR A 560 -39.57 -9.02 0.65
N GLY A 561 -38.44 -8.31 0.66
CA GLY A 561 -37.10 -8.92 0.64
C GLY A 561 -36.67 -9.39 -0.75
N GLU A 562 -37.49 -9.19 -1.79
CA GLU A 562 -37.22 -9.67 -3.14
C GLU A 562 -36.05 -8.92 -3.79
N SER A 563 -35.11 -9.68 -4.38
CA SER A 563 -34.02 -9.14 -5.17
C SER A 563 -34.51 -8.80 -6.59
N LEU A 564 -34.41 -7.53 -6.96
CA LEU A 564 -34.94 -6.99 -8.21
C LEU A 564 -33.89 -6.91 -9.32
N ALA A 565 -32.64 -6.62 -8.96
CA ALA A 565 -31.52 -6.54 -9.89
C ALA A 565 -30.20 -6.78 -9.15
N SER A 566 -29.19 -7.29 -9.87
CA SER A 566 -27.85 -7.46 -9.32
C SER A 566 -26.79 -7.14 -10.37
N MET A 567 -25.66 -6.61 -9.92
CA MET A 567 -24.56 -6.23 -10.80
C MET A 567 -23.21 -6.57 -10.15
N SER A 568 -22.24 -6.90 -10.99
CA SER A 568 -20.86 -7.17 -10.57
C SER A 568 -19.89 -6.56 -11.58
N ALA A 569 -18.78 -6.02 -11.09
CA ALA A 569 -17.75 -5.43 -11.93
C ALA A 569 -16.39 -5.51 -11.23
N VAL A 570 -15.33 -5.39 -12.04
CA VAL A 570 -13.97 -5.24 -11.52
C VAL A 570 -13.84 -3.89 -10.83
N ASN A 571 -13.22 -3.87 -9.65
CA ASN A 571 -12.99 -2.63 -8.92
C ASN A 571 -12.02 -1.73 -9.71
N PRO A 572 -12.45 -0.53 -10.16
CA PRO A 572 -11.64 0.35 -11.01
C PRO A 572 -10.42 0.92 -10.30
N GLN A 573 -10.32 0.75 -8.97
CA GLN A 573 -9.13 1.08 -8.20
C GLN A 573 -7.94 0.16 -8.51
N ALA A 574 -8.15 -1.00 -9.15
CA ALA A 574 -7.10 -1.95 -9.51
C ALA A 574 -5.95 -1.31 -10.32
N VAL A 575 -6.27 -0.31 -11.14
CA VAL A 575 -5.31 0.45 -11.96
C VAL A 575 -4.27 1.21 -11.10
N TYR A 576 -4.61 1.55 -9.87
CA TYR A 576 -3.77 2.31 -8.93
C TYR A 576 -3.09 1.42 -7.89
N GLY A 577 -3.46 0.14 -7.83
CA GLY A 577 -2.93 -0.86 -6.93
C GLY A 577 -3.69 -2.18 -7.07
N GLY A 578 -2.97 -3.25 -7.39
CA GLY A 578 -3.54 -4.58 -7.58
C GLY A 578 -3.90 -5.29 -6.28
N ASP A 579 -3.48 -4.74 -5.14
CA ASP A 579 -3.73 -5.27 -3.80
C ASP A 579 -4.06 -4.12 -2.83
N LEU A 580 -4.48 -4.47 -1.61
CA LEU A 580 -4.83 -3.51 -0.58
C LEU A 580 -3.68 -2.54 -0.24
N MET A 581 -2.50 -3.09 -0.02
CA MET A 581 -1.32 -2.34 0.46
C MET A 581 -0.80 -1.37 -0.59
N SER A 582 -0.86 -1.73 -1.86
CA SER A 582 -0.49 -0.86 -2.98
C SER A 582 -1.46 0.32 -3.13
N ARG A 583 -2.76 0.12 -2.88
CA ARG A 583 -3.73 1.24 -2.84
C ARG A 583 -3.49 2.16 -1.65
N ILE A 584 -3.22 1.60 -0.48
CA ILE A 584 -2.83 2.41 0.69
C ILE A 584 -1.56 3.19 0.39
N ALA A 585 -0.53 2.55 -0.16
CA ALA A 585 0.73 3.20 -0.54
C ALA A 585 0.52 4.30 -1.60
N TYR A 586 -0.39 4.09 -2.56
CA TYR A 586 -0.73 5.10 -3.56
C TYR A 586 -1.32 6.36 -2.92
N ALA A 587 -2.29 6.22 -2.01
CA ALA A 587 -2.95 7.34 -1.34
C ALA A 587 -2.22 7.86 -0.09
N GLN A 588 -1.16 7.18 0.35
CA GLN A 588 -0.51 7.43 1.63
C GLN A 588 -0.03 8.88 1.75
N PHE A 589 -0.51 9.58 2.77
CA PHE A 589 -0.21 10.98 3.05
C PHE A 589 -0.52 11.94 1.89
N ASP A 590 -1.33 11.52 0.92
CA ASP A 590 -1.68 12.30 -0.28
C ASP A 590 -3.20 12.34 -0.45
N GLN A 591 -3.80 13.42 0.06
CA GLN A 591 -5.23 13.67 -0.02
C GLN A 591 -5.76 13.71 -1.45
N LYS A 592 -4.98 14.16 -2.43
CA LYS A 592 -5.45 14.20 -3.83
C LYS A 592 -5.59 12.80 -4.39
N LYS A 593 -4.60 11.94 -4.14
CA LYS A 593 -4.63 10.53 -4.55
C LYS A 593 -5.71 9.72 -3.82
N LEU A 594 -5.97 10.04 -2.55
CA LEU A 594 -7.13 9.51 -1.84
C LEU A 594 -8.44 9.85 -2.56
N GLN A 595 -8.63 11.12 -2.96
CA GLN A 595 -9.82 11.52 -3.70
C GLN A 595 -9.91 10.86 -5.08
N VAL A 596 -8.79 10.54 -5.73
CA VAL A 596 -8.79 9.75 -6.98
C VAL A 596 -9.35 8.35 -6.74
N LEU A 597 -8.85 7.61 -5.73
CA LEU A 597 -9.36 6.28 -5.40
C LEU A 597 -10.85 6.32 -4.99
N ARG A 598 -11.22 7.29 -4.15
CA ARG A 598 -12.61 7.53 -3.73
C ARG A 598 -13.51 7.81 -4.92
N GLY A 599 -13.10 8.71 -5.82
CA GLY A 599 -13.88 9.05 -7.01
C GLY A 599 -14.13 7.86 -7.91
N ARG A 600 -13.13 6.97 -8.08
CA ARG A 600 -13.28 5.75 -8.89
C ARG A 600 -14.33 4.80 -8.33
N ILE A 601 -14.31 4.53 -7.02
CA ILE A 601 -15.30 3.63 -6.42
C ILE A 601 -16.71 4.25 -6.40
N LEU A 602 -16.82 5.55 -6.11
CA LEU A 602 -18.11 6.24 -6.08
C LEU A 602 -18.75 6.37 -7.47
N ASN A 603 -17.95 6.52 -8.52
CA ASN A 603 -18.45 6.50 -9.90
C ASN A 603 -19.05 5.14 -10.24
N LEU A 604 -18.37 4.04 -9.91
CA LEU A 604 -18.88 2.69 -10.14
C LEU A 604 -20.17 2.43 -9.34
N VAL A 605 -20.23 2.82 -8.06
CA VAL A 605 -21.43 2.66 -7.24
C VAL A 605 -22.60 3.48 -7.81
N ASN A 606 -22.37 4.72 -8.26
CA ASN A 606 -23.42 5.51 -8.92
C ASN A 606 -23.89 4.88 -10.23
N GLU A 607 -22.98 4.29 -11.02
CA GLU A 607 -23.33 3.57 -12.25
C GLU A 607 -24.20 2.34 -11.95
N PHE A 608 -23.84 1.57 -10.92
CA PHE A 608 -24.60 0.42 -10.44
C PHE A 608 -26.01 0.82 -10.00
N ILE A 609 -26.12 1.89 -9.20
CA ILE A 609 -27.41 2.46 -8.79
C ILE A 609 -28.26 2.77 -10.03
N GLU A 610 -27.70 3.47 -11.01
CA GLU A 610 -28.44 3.93 -12.19
C GLU A 610 -28.88 2.77 -13.10
N LYS A 611 -28.01 1.76 -13.28
CA LYS A 611 -28.32 0.58 -14.10
C LYS A 611 -29.33 -0.34 -13.43
N MET A 612 -29.14 -0.70 -12.15
CA MET A 612 -30.09 -1.53 -11.41
C MET A 612 -31.46 -0.86 -11.27
N ALA A 613 -31.51 0.46 -11.00
CA ALA A 613 -32.76 1.19 -10.91
C ALA A 613 -33.53 1.18 -12.25
N ARG A 614 -32.82 1.31 -13.39
CA ARG A 614 -33.43 1.19 -14.71
C ARG A 614 -33.92 -0.22 -15.02
N GLU A 615 -33.10 -1.23 -14.74
CA GLU A 615 -33.44 -2.64 -14.99
C GLU A 615 -34.66 -3.08 -14.19
N ALA A 616 -34.78 -2.62 -12.95
CA ALA A 616 -35.92 -2.92 -12.08
C ALA A 616 -37.11 -1.95 -12.23
N GLU A 617 -37.04 -0.98 -13.15
CA GLU A 617 -38.05 0.08 -13.33
C GLU A 617 -38.37 0.86 -12.02
N VAL A 618 -37.36 1.06 -11.18
CA VAL A 618 -37.45 1.77 -9.90
C VAL A 618 -36.98 3.21 -10.05
N ALA A 619 -37.80 4.17 -9.60
CA ALA A 619 -37.36 5.56 -9.48
C ALA A 619 -36.30 5.70 -8.37
N PRO A 620 -35.12 6.29 -8.64
CA PRO A 620 -34.04 6.42 -7.66
C PRO A 620 -34.43 7.14 -6.35
N GLU A 621 -35.46 7.99 -6.37
CA GLU A 621 -36.01 8.70 -5.21
C GLU A 621 -36.69 7.77 -4.21
N HIS A 622 -37.13 6.59 -4.66
CA HIS A 622 -37.73 5.54 -3.82
C HIS A 622 -36.70 4.56 -3.23
N ILE A 623 -35.41 4.81 -3.44
CA ILE A 623 -34.33 4.07 -2.78
C ILE A 623 -33.98 4.80 -1.47
N TYR A 624 -34.32 4.20 -0.33
CA TYR A 624 -34.23 4.85 0.98
C TYR A 624 -33.11 4.33 1.88
N LYS A 625 -32.52 3.18 1.55
CA LYS A 625 -31.44 2.58 2.36
C LYS A 625 -30.39 1.94 1.48
N ILE A 626 -29.12 2.17 1.81
CA ILE A 626 -27.98 1.52 1.19
C ILE A 626 -27.12 0.93 2.30
N VAL A 627 -26.79 -0.36 2.22
CA VAL A 627 -25.82 -1.01 3.10
C VAL A 627 -24.56 -1.33 2.32
N VAL A 628 -23.40 -0.98 2.87
CA VAL A 628 -22.10 -1.24 2.26
C VAL A 628 -21.25 -2.08 3.22
N ALA A 629 -20.75 -3.20 2.71
CA ALA A 629 -19.75 -4.06 3.33
C ALA A 629 -18.45 -4.05 2.51
N GLY A 630 -17.34 -4.30 3.17
CA GLY A 630 -16.02 -4.32 2.56
C GLY A 630 -14.93 -4.22 3.62
N ASN A 631 -13.71 -4.64 3.27
CA ASN A 631 -12.60 -4.58 4.20
C ASN A 631 -12.32 -3.14 4.64
N THR A 632 -11.60 -2.98 5.75
CA THR A 632 -11.34 -1.69 6.40
C THR A 632 -10.78 -0.61 5.46
N CYS A 633 -9.90 -0.97 4.52
CA CYS A 633 -9.37 0.01 3.58
C CYS A 633 -10.42 0.39 2.52
N MET A 634 -11.18 -0.56 1.97
CA MET A 634 -12.28 -0.26 1.04
C MET A 634 -13.37 0.60 1.71
N HIS A 635 -13.72 0.29 2.96
CA HIS A 635 -14.61 1.07 3.82
C HIS A 635 -14.12 2.53 3.94
N HIS A 636 -12.85 2.74 4.30
CA HIS A 636 -12.29 4.09 4.44
C HIS A 636 -12.18 4.83 3.11
N LEU A 637 -11.79 4.15 2.03
CA LEU A 637 -11.72 4.76 0.69
C LEU A 637 -13.10 5.22 0.20
N PHE A 638 -14.15 4.43 0.41
CA PHE A 638 -15.53 4.81 0.08
C PHE A 638 -15.97 6.07 0.83
N LEU A 639 -15.69 6.12 2.14
CA LEU A 639 -15.98 7.28 2.99
C LEU A 639 -15.07 8.49 2.73
N GLY A 640 -13.93 8.31 2.05
CA GLY A 640 -12.92 9.34 1.89
C GLY A 640 -12.10 9.62 3.14
N ILE A 641 -11.99 8.62 4.02
CA ILE A 641 -11.14 8.64 5.22
C ILE A 641 -9.72 8.24 4.83
N ASP A 642 -8.73 8.93 5.42
CA ASP A 642 -7.31 8.63 5.18
C ASP A 642 -6.95 7.21 5.65
N THR A 643 -6.39 6.41 4.74
CA THR A 643 -5.97 5.03 4.99
C THR A 643 -4.49 4.91 5.41
N SER A 644 -3.77 6.03 5.53
CA SER A 644 -2.32 6.04 5.77
C SER A 644 -1.91 5.26 7.03
N PHE A 645 -2.68 5.37 8.10
CA PHE A 645 -2.40 4.70 9.39
C PHE A 645 -2.97 3.28 9.48
N VAL A 646 -3.85 2.89 8.54
CA VAL A 646 -4.22 1.48 8.36
C VAL A 646 -3.07 0.70 7.71
N GLY A 647 -2.24 1.35 6.88
CA GLY A 647 -1.04 0.74 6.30
C GLY A 647 0.22 0.78 7.17
N LEU A 648 0.18 1.43 8.34
CA LEU A 648 1.34 1.59 9.23
C LEU A 648 1.04 1.00 10.59
N ALA A 649 1.92 0.12 11.08
CA ALA A 649 1.83 -0.41 12.43
C ALA A 649 1.64 0.72 13.46
N PRO A 650 0.64 0.64 14.37
CA PRO A 650 -0.15 -0.55 14.73
C PRO A 650 -1.44 -0.80 13.91
N TYR A 651 -1.50 -0.35 12.64
CA TYR A 651 -2.58 -0.59 11.67
C TYR A 651 -3.94 -0.08 12.15
N ALA A 652 -3.95 1.12 12.74
CA ALA A 652 -5.12 1.66 13.42
C ALA A 652 -6.14 2.24 12.41
N PRO A 653 -7.38 1.72 12.38
CA PRO A 653 -8.46 2.39 11.67
C PRO A 653 -8.95 3.62 12.44
N VAL A 654 -9.44 4.62 11.70
CA VAL A 654 -10.04 5.84 12.26
C VAL A 654 -11.33 5.57 13.06
N VAL A 655 -12.14 4.60 12.62
CA VAL A 655 -13.47 4.31 13.19
C VAL A 655 -13.73 2.81 13.10
N ARG A 656 -14.38 2.25 14.12
CA ARG A 656 -14.80 0.84 14.18
C ARG A 656 -16.32 0.68 14.24
N ASP A 657 -16.99 1.63 14.87
CA ASP A 657 -18.44 1.62 15.06
C ASP A 657 -19.19 1.73 13.72
N PRO A 658 -20.44 1.22 13.65
CA PRO A 658 -21.26 1.35 12.46
C PRO A 658 -21.55 2.81 12.16
N ILE A 659 -21.64 3.14 10.87
CA ILE A 659 -21.91 4.50 10.39
C ILE A 659 -23.26 4.50 9.68
N ALA A 660 -24.08 5.52 9.92
CA ALA A 660 -25.29 5.78 9.15
C ALA A 660 -25.37 7.28 8.83
N VAL A 661 -25.24 7.63 7.55
CA VAL A 661 -25.24 9.03 7.09
C VAL A 661 -26.22 9.22 5.94
N PRO A 662 -26.79 10.43 5.76
CA PRO A 662 -27.53 10.75 4.55
C PRO A 662 -26.67 10.58 3.29
N ALA A 663 -27.27 10.12 2.20
CA ALA A 663 -26.63 10.01 0.90
C ALA A 663 -26.22 11.35 0.27
N GLY A 664 -26.47 12.49 0.92
CA GLY A 664 -25.90 13.79 0.53
C GLY A 664 -24.48 14.04 1.09
N GLU A 665 -24.08 13.35 2.16
CA GLU A 665 -22.73 13.47 2.74
C GLU A 665 -21.69 12.62 2.00
N ILE A 666 -22.17 11.59 1.33
CA ILE A 666 -21.42 10.79 0.35
C ILE A 666 -21.92 11.27 -1.01
N PRO A 667 -21.10 11.54 -2.04
CA PRO A 667 -21.60 12.13 -3.30
C PRO A 667 -22.36 11.12 -4.20
N LEU A 668 -23.43 10.50 -3.66
CA LEU A 668 -24.37 9.59 -4.32
C LEU A 668 -25.60 10.37 -4.81
N LYS A 669 -25.43 11.14 -5.88
CA LYS A 669 -26.40 12.17 -6.32
C LYS A 669 -27.75 11.62 -6.77
N ARG A 670 -27.84 10.33 -7.12
CA ARG A 670 -29.05 9.71 -7.67
C ARG A 670 -30.06 9.30 -6.59
N VAL A 671 -29.64 9.17 -5.34
CA VAL A 671 -30.44 8.59 -4.26
C VAL A 671 -30.55 9.56 -3.09
N PRO A 672 -31.13 10.76 -3.30
CA PRO A 672 -31.06 11.86 -2.33
C PRO A 672 -31.72 11.55 -0.97
N ASN A 673 -32.68 10.62 -0.96
CA ASN A 673 -33.44 10.23 0.22
C ASN A 673 -32.81 9.05 0.98
N ALA A 674 -31.73 8.46 0.45
CA ALA A 674 -31.17 7.26 1.03
C ALA A 674 -30.35 7.53 2.30
N ARG A 675 -30.41 6.61 3.26
CA ARG A 675 -29.44 6.46 4.34
C ARG A 675 -28.39 5.43 3.95
N VAL A 676 -27.13 5.86 3.90
CA VAL A 676 -25.99 4.98 3.66
C VAL A 676 -25.47 4.46 4.99
N CYS A 677 -25.59 3.17 5.17
CA CYS A 677 -25.22 2.43 6.36
C CYS A 677 -23.99 1.57 6.08
N LEU A 678 -22.98 1.66 6.95
CA LEU A 678 -21.82 0.77 6.92
C LEU A 678 -21.85 -0.08 8.19
N LEU A 679 -21.55 -1.36 8.00
CA LEU A 679 -21.36 -2.30 9.10
C LEU A 679 -20.09 -1.94 9.88
N PRO A 680 -19.98 -2.35 11.16
CA PRO A 680 -18.78 -2.11 11.94
C PRO A 680 -17.58 -2.84 11.35
N ILE A 681 -16.39 -2.34 11.67
CA ILE A 681 -15.12 -3.01 11.35
C ILE A 681 -14.41 -3.43 12.63
N LEU A 682 -13.57 -4.46 12.54
CA LEU A 682 -12.90 -5.02 13.71
C LEU A 682 -11.49 -4.47 13.91
N ALA A 683 -10.69 -4.46 12.83
CA ALA A 683 -9.26 -4.14 12.88
C ALA A 683 -8.78 -3.54 11.55
N GLY A 684 -7.49 -3.21 11.45
CA GLY A 684 -6.90 -2.63 10.23
C GLY A 684 -7.10 -3.47 8.96
N PHE A 685 -7.13 -4.80 9.09
CA PHE A 685 -7.28 -5.73 7.96
C PHE A 685 -8.48 -6.68 8.09
N VAL A 686 -9.32 -6.51 9.12
CA VAL A 686 -10.57 -7.27 9.29
C VAL A 686 -11.71 -6.27 9.31
N GLY A 687 -12.48 -6.24 8.23
CA GLY A 687 -13.47 -5.20 7.96
C GLY A 687 -14.92 -5.65 8.10
N ALA A 688 -15.79 -4.87 7.45
CA ALA A 688 -17.23 -5.01 7.49
C ALA A 688 -17.71 -6.22 6.66
N ASP A 689 -16.94 -6.62 5.65
CA ASP A 689 -17.09 -7.85 4.89
C ASP A 689 -17.01 -9.09 5.78
N THR A 690 -16.01 -9.18 6.67
CA THR A 690 -15.89 -10.32 7.59
C THR A 690 -17.05 -10.36 8.59
N ILE A 691 -17.47 -9.20 9.11
CA ILE A 691 -18.62 -9.13 10.02
C ILE A 691 -19.91 -9.53 9.31
N ALA A 692 -20.11 -9.08 8.06
CA ALA A 692 -21.20 -9.53 7.22
C ALA A 692 -21.16 -11.06 7.04
N GLY A 693 -19.98 -11.63 6.79
CA GLY A 693 -19.82 -13.07 6.65
C GLY A 693 -20.18 -13.87 7.92
N ILE A 694 -19.82 -13.35 9.10
CA ILE A 694 -20.18 -13.97 10.40
C ILE A 694 -21.70 -13.99 10.63
N ILE A 695 -22.40 -12.94 10.22
CA ILE A 695 -23.85 -12.85 10.33
C ILE A 695 -24.52 -13.79 9.31
N ALA A 696 -24.06 -13.74 8.07
CA ALA A 696 -24.57 -14.57 6.97
C ALA A 696 -24.49 -16.07 7.27
N THR A 697 -23.39 -16.50 7.88
CA THR A 697 -23.14 -17.92 8.20
C THR A 697 -23.73 -18.37 9.53
N ARG A 698 -24.22 -17.44 10.37
CA ARG A 698 -24.70 -17.74 11.73
C ARG A 698 -23.69 -18.52 12.59
N ILE A 699 -22.38 -18.41 12.29
CA ILE A 699 -21.32 -19.09 13.06
C ILE A 699 -21.35 -18.70 14.55
N HIS A 700 -21.75 -17.46 14.83
CA HIS A 700 -21.92 -16.89 16.16
C HIS A 700 -23.14 -17.44 16.94
N GLU A 701 -23.99 -18.25 16.31
CA GLU A 701 -25.14 -18.92 16.94
C GLU A 701 -24.94 -20.43 17.05
N SER A 702 -23.87 -20.96 16.43
CA SER A 702 -23.57 -22.39 16.41
C SER A 702 -23.25 -22.92 17.80
N GLU A 703 -23.77 -24.10 18.12
CA GLU A 703 -23.38 -24.87 19.32
C GLU A 703 -21.97 -25.46 19.17
N GLY A 704 -21.67 -26.00 17.99
CA GLY A 704 -20.37 -26.59 17.68
C GLY A 704 -19.38 -25.64 17.03
N ILE A 705 -18.12 -26.06 17.00
CA ILE A 705 -17.03 -25.28 16.41
C ILE A 705 -17.10 -25.36 14.89
N ARG A 706 -17.24 -24.20 14.26
CA ARG A 706 -17.17 -24.07 12.80
C ARG A 706 -16.02 -23.16 12.41
N LEU A 707 -15.58 -23.32 11.17
CA LEU A 707 -14.52 -22.54 10.55
C LEU A 707 -15.08 -21.85 9.31
N LEU A 708 -14.99 -20.53 9.23
CA LEU A 708 -15.26 -19.76 8.01
C LEU A 708 -13.93 -19.28 7.43
N VAL A 709 -13.69 -19.59 6.16
CA VAL A 709 -12.53 -19.12 5.40
C VAL A 709 -13.02 -18.33 4.19
N ASP A 710 -12.80 -17.03 4.20
CA ASP A 710 -13.05 -16.18 3.03
C ASP A 710 -11.81 -16.14 2.14
N ILE A 711 -11.90 -16.75 0.97
CA ILE A 711 -10.78 -16.86 0.02
C ILE A 711 -10.89 -15.71 -0.98
N GLY A 712 -10.15 -14.64 -0.70
CA GLY A 712 -9.94 -13.53 -1.62
C GLY A 712 -8.47 -13.12 -1.70
N THR A 713 -8.24 -11.88 -2.16
CA THR A 713 -6.91 -11.25 -2.15
C THR A 713 -6.29 -11.24 -0.75
N ASN A 714 -7.13 -11.07 0.28
CA ASN A 714 -6.81 -11.39 1.66
C ASN A 714 -7.58 -12.67 2.03
N GLY A 715 -7.00 -13.46 2.93
CA GLY A 715 -7.65 -14.63 3.49
C GLY A 715 -8.15 -14.34 4.89
N GLU A 716 -9.42 -13.99 5.06
CA GLU A 716 -10.03 -13.82 6.38
C GLU A 716 -10.47 -15.18 6.92
N VAL A 717 -10.05 -15.49 8.14
CA VAL A 717 -10.33 -16.76 8.80
C VAL A 717 -11.06 -16.48 10.11
N VAL A 718 -12.22 -17.09 10.30
CA VAL A 718 -13.01 -17.01 11.54
C VAL A 718 -13.22 -18.42 12.08
N LEU A 719 -12.88 -18.66 13.34
CA LEU A 719 -13.05 -19.95 14.01
C LEU A 719 -13.85 -19.75 15.29
N GLY A 720 -14.88 -20.57 15.50
CA GLY A 720 -15.55 -20.65 16.79
C GLY A 720 -17.02 -21.06 16.75
N SER A 721 -17.73 -20.66 17.79
CA SER A 721 -19.12 -20.98 18.08
C SER A 721 -19.79 -19.79 18.78
N ARG A 722 -21.01 -19.97 19.31
CA ARG A 722 -21.69 -18.98 20.14
C ARG A 722 -20.91 -18.56 21.40
N ASP A 723 -20.04 -19.43 21.90
CA ASP A 723 -19.35 -19.21 23.18
C ASP A 723 -18.10 -18.36 23.02
N ARG A 724 -17.38 -18.52 21.89
CA ARG A 724 -16.15 -17.77 21.58
C ARG A 724 -15.91 -17.75 20.07
N LEU A 725 -15.58 -16.57 19.55
CA LEU A 725 -15.18 -16.36 18.16
C LEU A 725 -13.80 -15.73 18.09
N LEU A 726 -12.94 -16.32 17.27
CA LEU A 726 -11.63 -15.81 16.93
C LEU A 726 -11.60 -15.44 15.45
N VAL A 727 -10.86 -14.39 15.11
CA VAL A 727 -10.68 -14.00 13.71
C VAL A 727 -9.29 -13.44 13.45
N CYS A 728 -8.74 -13.77 12.28
CA CYS A 728 -7.53 -13.18 11.76
C CYS A 728 -7.65 -12.89 10.26
N SER A 729 -6.85 -11.95 9.76
CA SER A 729 -6.63 -11.76 8.32
C SER A 729 -5.23 -12.25 7.95
N ALA A 730 -5.17 -13.12 6.94
CA ALA A 730 -3.96 -13.73 6.43
C ALA A 730 -3.60 -13.15 5.05
N PRO A 731 -2.36 -12.71 4.81
CA PRO A 731 -1.96 -12.10 3.55
C PRO A 731 -1.69 -13.16 2.47
N ALA A 732 -2.75 -13.76 1.93
CA ALA A 732 -2.65 -14.79 0.88
C ALA A 732 -2.18 -14.23 -0.47
N GLY A 733 -2.55 -12.99 -0.79
CA GLY A 733 -2.28 -12.37 -2.09
C GLY A 733 -3.23 -12.89 -3.19
N PRO A 734 -3.14 -12.34 -4.40
CA PRO A 734 -4.12 -12.58 -5.46
C PRO A 734 -3.93 -13.92 -6.22
N THR A 735 -3.18 -14.87 -5.66
CA THR A 735 -2.80 -16.11 -6.37
C THR A 735 -4.02 -16.95 -6.79
N PHE A 736 -5.03 -17.07 -5.93
CA PHE A 736 -6.28 -17.78 -6.23
C PHE A 736 -7.15 -17.04 -7.25
N GLU A 737 -6.91 -15.74 -7.47
CA GLU A 737 -7.57 -14.93 -8.50
C GLU A 737 -6.78 -14.93 -9.84
N GLY A 738 -5.75 -15.78 -9.97
CA GLY A 738 -4.86 -15.85 -11.13
C GLY A 738 -3.72 -14.81 -11.12
N GLY A 739 -3.61 -14.00 -10.07
CA GLY A 739 -2.55 -13.01 -9.92
C GLY A 739 -1.20 -13.63 -9.57
N GLN A 740 -0.10 -13.04 -10.06
CA GLN A 740 1.28 -13.49 -9.79
C GLN A 740 1.63 -14.90 -10.29
N VAL A 741 0.78 -15.48 -11.13
CA VAL A 741 0.98 -16.77 -11.81
C VAL A 741 1.14 -16.50 -13.31
N ARG A 742 2.16 -17.06 -13.96
CA ARG A 742 2.54 -16.70 -15.35
C ARG A 742 1.41 -16.84 -16.35
N HIS A 743 0.72 -17.99 -16.32
CA HIS A 743 -0.47 -18.25 -17.13
C HIS A 743 -1.74 -18.17 -16.27
N GLY A 744 -1.69 -17.51 -15.13
CA GLY A 744 -2.83 -17.30 -14.25
C GLY A 744 -3.81 -16.30 -14.86
N MET A 745 -5.09 -16.62 -14.77
CA MET A 745 -6.19 -15.75 -15.17
C MET A 745 -7.39 -15.95 -14.26
N ARG A 746 -8.42 -15.12 -14.40
CA ARG A 746 -9.68 -15.33 -13.66
C ARG A 746 -10.45 -16.50 -14.26
N GLY A 747 -11.44 -17.00 -13.52
CA GLY A 747 -12.42 -17.94 -14.06
C GLY A 747 -13.23 -17.28 -15.16
N ALA A 748 -12.84 -17.52 -16.41
CA ALA A 748 -13.46 -17.01 -17.61
C ALA A 748 -13.27 -18.02 -18.75
N VAL A 749 -13.95 -17.84 -19.88
CA VAL A 749 -13.82 -18.72 -21.05
C VAL A 749 -12.35 -18.94 -21.41
N GLY A 750 -11.97 -20.20 -21.61
CA GLY A 750 -10.59 -20.58 -21.93
C GLY A 750 -9.68 -20.77 -20.71
N ALA A 751 -10.15 -20.52 -19.48
CA ALA A 751 -9.40 -20.85 -18.27
C ALA A 751 -9.52 -22.34 -17.92
N ILE A 752 -8.40 -22.99 -17.66
CA ILE A 752 -8.36 -24.36 -17.10
C ILE A 752 -8.90 -24.30 -15.67
N GLU A 753 -9.99 -25.02 -15.41
CA GLU A 753 -10.67 -25.06 -14.10
C GLU A 753 -10.47 -26.37 -13.34
N LYS A 754 -10.20 -27.48 -14.04
CA LYS A 754 -9.83 -28.76 -13.42
C LYS A 754 -8.71 -29.42 -14.17
N VAL A 755 -7.88 -30.15 -13.44
CA VAL A 755 -6.76 -30.91 -13.99
C VAL A 755 -6.80 -32.33 -13.44
N SER A 756 -6.67 -33.30 -14.33
CA SER A 756 -6.48 -34.71 -14.00
C SER A 756 -5.14 -35.20 -14.57
N ILE A 757 -4.42 -36.00 -13.79
CA ILE A 757 -3.12 -36.57 -14.20
C ILE A 757 -3.19 -38.08 -13.97
N GLY A 758 -3.22 -38.83 -15.07
CA GLY A 758 -3.10 -40.29 -15.10
C GLY A 758 -1.80 -40.71 -15.77
N GLU A 759 -1.89 -41.44 -16.89
CA GLU A 759 -0.74 -41.64 -17.78
C GLU A 759 -0.27 -40.34 -18.45
N ASP A 760 -1.21 -39.42 -18.69
CA ASP A 760 -0.96 -38.10 -19.24
C ASP A 760 -1.89 -37.06 -18.60
N VAL A 761 -1.71 -35.78 -18.95
CA VAL A 761 -2.48 -34.65 -18.41
C VAL A 761 -3.74 -34.40 -19.23
N SER A 762 -4.88 -34.27 -18.56
CA SER A 762 -6.14 -33.79 -19.15
C SER A 762 -6.70 -32.60 -18.35
N CYS A 763 -7.23 -31.61 -19.06
CA CYS A 763 -7.73 -30.38 -18.47
C CYS A 763 -9.19 -30.13 -18.90
N GLU A 764 -10.03 -29.72 -17.96
CA GLU A 764 -11.35 -29.14 -18.25
C GLU A 764 -11.21 -27.62 -18.33
N VAL A 765 -11.79 -27.03 -19.36
CA VAL A 765 -11.66 -25.60 -19.68
C VAL A 765 -13.04 -24.97 -19.71
N ILE A 766 -13.18 -23.83 -19.03
CA ILE A 766 -14.44 -23.08 -18.97
C ILE A 766 -14.89 -22.70 -20.38
N GLY A 767 -16.16 -22.99 -20.69
CA GLY A 767 -16.79 -22.64 -21.96
C GLY A 767 -16.43 -23.56 -23.13
N GLU A 768 -15.91 -24.77 -22.87
CA GLU A 768 -15.53 -25.76 -23.91
C GLU A 768 -14.60 -25.18 -24.98
N ALA A 769 -13.78 -24.20 -24.59
CA ALA A 769 -12.88 -23.47 -25.46
C ALA A 769 -11.44 -23.98 -25.34
N PRO A 770 -10.56 -23.68 -26.31
CA PRO A 770 -9.13 -23.93 -26.18
C PRO A 770 -8.54 -23.23 -24.94
N ALA A 771 -7.63 -23.91 -24.23
CA ALA A 771 -7.02 -23.37 -23.02
C ALA A 771 -6.13 -22.17 -23.34
N ILE A 772 -6.33 -21.06 -22.63
CA ILE A 772 -5.54 -19.83 -22.76
C ILE A 772 -4.83 -19.43 -21.46
N GLY A 773 -5.22 -20.04 -20.34
CA GLY A 773 -4.63 -19.83 -19.02
C GLY A 773 -5.22 -20.77 -17.96
N ILE A 774 -4.91 -20.51 -16.70
CA ILE A 774 -5.24 -21.34 -15.54
C ILE A 774 -5.97 -20.45 -14.53
N CYS A 775 -7.18 -20.81 -14.12
CA CYS A 775 -7.84 -20.13 -13.01
C CYS A 775 -7.41 -20.75 -11.67
N GLY A 776 -7.74 -20.13 -10.54
CA GLY A 776 -7.25 -20.61 -9.25
C GLY A 776 -7.70 -22.04 -8.90
N SER A 777 -8.88 -22.50 -9.33
CA SER A 777 -9.35 -23.86 -9.07
C SER A 777 -8.52 -24.86 -9.86
N GLY A 778 -8.25 -24.55 -11.12
CA GLY A 778 -7.33 -25.30 -11.96
C GLY A 778 -5.90 -25.32 -11.41
N LEU A 779 -5.45 -24.23 -10.77
CA LEU A 779 -4.14 -24.17 -10.12
C LEU A 779 -4.06 -25.07 -8.89
N ILE A 780 -5.09 -25.06 -8.03
CA ILE A 780 -5.19 -25.95 -6.85
C ILE A 780 -5.20 -27.42 -7.31
N ASP A 781 -6.04 -27.76 -8.29
CA ASP A 781 -6.14 -29.10 -8.85
C ASP A 781 -4.83 -29.55 -9.49
N ALA A 782 -4.22 -28.71 -10.32
CA ALA A 782 -2.97 -29.04 -10.98
C ALA A 782 -1.89 -29.39 -9.96
N VAL A 783 -1.70 -28.57 -8.92
CA VAL A 783 -0.68 -28.83 -7.90
C VAL A 783 -1.01 -30.07 -7.07
N ALA A 784 -2.28 -30.30 -6.71
CA ALA A 784 -2.70 -31.51 -6.02
C ALA A 784 -2.38 -32.77 -6.85
N LYS A 785 -2.79 -32.81 -8.12
CA LYS A 785 -2.57 -33.97 -8.99
C LYS A 785 -1.11 -34.14 -9.38
N MET A 786 -0.35 -33.06 -9.53
CA MET A 786 1.10 -33.13 -9.73
C MET A 786 1.82 -33.70 -8.51
N LEU A 787 1.33 -33.44 -7.30
CA LEU A 787 1.86 -34.04 -6.08
C LEU A 787 1.54 -35.54 -6.01
N ASP A 788 0.32 -35.95 -6.36
CA ASP A 788 -0.09 -37.36 -6.41
C ASP A 788 0.68 -38.17 -7.47
N ALA A 789 0.92 -37.57 -8.64
CA ALA A 789 1.68 -38.18 -9.73
C ALA A 789 3.21 -38.16 -9.51
N GLY A 790 3.69 -37.59 -8.39
CA GLY A 790 5.12 -37.45 -8.11
C GLY A 790 5.85 -36.45 -9.01
N VAL A 791 5.14 -35.64 -9.80
CA VAL A 791 5.73 -34.53 -10.57
C VAL A 791 6.25 -33.45 -9.61
N LEU A 792 5.63 -33.30 -8.44
CA LEU A 792 6.08 -32.45 -7.32
C LEU A 792 6.45 -33.29 -6.10
N ASP A 793 7.33 -32.77 -5.27
CA ASP A 793 7.52 -33.25 -3.90
C ASP A 793 6.78 -32.34 -2.90
N SER A 794 6.77 -32.73 -1.62
CA SER A 794 6.15 -31.95 -0.55
C SER A 794 6.81 -30.58 -0.33
N ALA A 795 8.05 -30.37 -0.79
CA ALA A 795 8.68 -29.04 -0.77
C ALA A 795 8.24 -28.17 -1.96
N GLY A 796 7.44 -28.69 -2.88
CA GLY A 796 6.97 -28.02 -4.09
C GLY A 796 8.00 -28.00 -5.23
N ARG A 797 9.03 -28.84 -5.19
CA ARG A 797 10.05 -28.88 -6.24
C ARG A 797 9.62 -29.78 -7.40
N LEU A 798 9.72 -29.22 -8.60
CA LEU A 798 9.51 -29.97 -9.83
C LEU A 798 10.53 -31.09 -9.99
N TRP A 799 10.04 -32.21 -10.50
CA TRP A 799 10.79 -33.44 -10.70
C TRP A 799 12.09 -33.24 -11.51
N ARG A 800 13.11 -34.04 -11.16
CA ARG A 800 14.40 -34.13 -11.86
C ARG A 800 14.80 -35.58 -12.13
N PRO A 801 15.49 -35.86 -13.26
CA PRO A 801 16.04 -37.19 -13.53
C PRO A 801 16.86 -37.71 -12.35
N GLY A 802 16.65 -38.98 -11.99
CA GLY A 802 17.38 -39.66 -10.92
C GLY A 802 16.88 -39.42 -9.50
N VAL A 803 15.84 -38.61 -9.29
CA VAL A 803 15.29 -38.35 -7.93
C VAL A 803 14.18 -39.34 -7.55
N ARG A 804 13.23 -39.61 -8.46
CA ARG A 804 12.08 -40.50 -8.23
C ARG A 804 11.51 -41.00 -9.58
N PRO A 805 10.84 -42.15 -9.67
CA PRO A 805 10.22 -42.59 -10.92
C PRO A 805 8.90 -41.85 -11.17
N ILE A 806 8.67 -41.37 -12.39
CA ILE A 806 7.36 -40.87 -12.89
C ILE A 806 7.17 -41.37 -14.33
N ALA A 807 5.94 -41.43 -14.83
CA ALA A 807 5.64 -41.92 -16.18
C ALA A 807 6.37 -41.12 -17.27
N ASP A 808 6.83 -41.79 -18.33
CA ASP A 808 7.65 -41.18 -19.39
C ASP A 808 6.96 -40.01 -20.09
N ARG A 809 5.63 -40.10 -20.30
CA ARG A 809 4.82 -39.00 -20.85
C ARG A 809 4.83 -37.75 -19.96
N LEU A 810 4.81 -37.92 -18.64
CA LEU A 810 4.90 -36.81 -17.70
C LEU A 810 6.31 -36.22 -17.65
N GLN A 811 7.36 -37.04 -17.83
CA GLN A 811 8.74 -36.54 -17.95
C GLN A 811 8.87 -35.64 -19.18
N ALA A 812 8.25 -36.01 -20.31
CA ALA A 812 8.29 -35.23 -21.55
C ALA A 812 7.62 -33.85 -21.44
N ARG A 813 6.72 -33.66 -20.47
CA ARG A 813 6.06 -32.38 -20.17
C ARG A 813 6.90 -31.45 -19.29
N ILE A 814 8.04 -31.90 -18.78
CA ILE A 814 8.93 -31.07 -17.98
C ILE A 814 9.92 -30.38 -18.91
N VAL A 815 9.78 -29.05 -19.02
CA VAL A 815 10.58 -28.21 -19.90
C VAL A 815 11.50 -27.30 -19.09
N LYS A 816 12.58 -26.84 -19.73
CA LYS A 816 13.49 -25.85 -19.15
C LYS A 816 12.88 -24.45 -19.26
N ASP A 817 12.87 -23.71 -18.15
CA ASP A 817 12.39 -22.33 -18.06
C ASP A 817 13.49 -21.46 -17.44
N GLY A 818 14.36 -20.89 -18.28
CA GLY A 818 15.58 -20.20 -17.82
C GLY A 818 16.51 -21.15 -17.04
N GLU A 819 16.80 -20.81 -15.78
CA GLU A 819 17.55 -21.67 -14.84
C GLU A 819 16.66 -22.66 -14.08
N SER A 820 15.33 -22.54 -14.24
CA SER A 820 14.32 -23.36 -13.56
C SER A 820 13.66 -24.36 -14.51
N ARG A 821 12.65 -25.07 -14.00
CA ARG A 821 11.81 -26.00 -14.76
C ARG A 821 10.36 -25.51 -14.75
N ALA A 822 9.61 -25.93 -15.76
CA ALA A 822 8.18 -25.78 -15.83
C ALA A 822 7.53 -27.10 -16.26
N PHE A 823 6.25 -27.26 -15.94
CA PHE A 823 5.43 -28.40 -16.33
C PHE A 823 4.34 -27.94 -17.29
N VAL A 824 4.27 -28.54 -18.47
CA VAL A 824 3.30 -28.18 -19.51
C VAL A 824 1.98 -28.90 -19.26
N LEU A 825 0.93 -28.13 -18.96
CA LEU A 825 -0.44 -28.65 -18.81
C LEU A 825 -1.06 -28.89 -20.20
N VAL A 826 -0.97 -27.88 -21.08
CA VAL A 826 -1.52 -27.94 -22.44
C VAL A 826 -0.45 -27.46 -23.42
N HIS A 827 -0.20 -28.24 -24.47
CA HIS A 827 0.75 -27.87 -25.52
C HIS A 827 0.18 -26.81 -26.47
N ALA A 828 1.06 -26.01 -27.08
CA ALA A 828 0.75 -24.94 -28.02
C ALA A 828 -0.22 -25.33 -29.14
N ALA A 829 -0.11 -26.56 -29.66
CA ALA A 829 -0.98 -27.07 -30.71
C ALA A 829 -2.45 -27.23 -30.27
N GLN A 830 -2.70 -27.34 -28.96
CA GLN A 830 -4.01 -27.50 -28.34
C GLN A 830 -4.44 -26.25 -27.57
N GLY A 831 -3.54 -25.28 -27.38
CA GLY A 831 -3.80 -24.02 -26.69
C GLY A 831 -4.46 -22.98 -27.60
N GLY A 832 -5.32 -22.14 -27.04
CA GLY A 832 -6.00 -21.08 -27.78
C GLY A 832 -5.10 -19.89 -28.17
N ARG A 833 -3.88 -19.84 -27.62
CA ARG A 833 -2.90 -18.75 -27.86
C ARG A 833 -1.76 -19.11 -28.80
N GLY A 834 -1.65 -20.37 -29.23
CA GLY A 834 -0.52 -20.86 -30.00
C GLY A 834 0.78 -21.01 -29.20
N ASP A 835 0.72 -20.88 -27.87
CA ASP A 835 1.81 -21.09 -26.92
C ASP A 835 1.41 -22.17 -25.90
N ASP A 836 2.40 -22.83 -25.29
CA ASP A 836 2.17 -23.78 -24.19
C ASP A 836 1.53 -23.08 -22.97
N VAL A 837 0.55 -23.74 -22.34
CA VAL A 837 0.04 -23.38 -21.01
C VAL A 837 0.78 -24.21 -19.97
N LEU A 838 1.67 -23.55 -19.21
CA LEU A 838 2.59 -24.21 -18.28
C LEU A 838 2.49 -23.66 -16.85
N LEU A 839 2.95 -24.47 -15.89
CA LEU A 839 3.17 -24.12 -14.50
C LEU A 839 4.67 -24.10 -14.20
N THR A 840 5.17 -22.94 -13.78
CA THR A 840 6.60 -22.77 -13.43
C THR A 840 6.87 -23.11 -11.96
N GLN A 841 8.15 -23.31 -11.63
CA GLN A 841 8.58 -23.42 -10.24
C GLN A 841 8.20 -22.21 -9.37
N ASN A 842 8.17 -21.00 -9.95
CA ASN A 842 7.76 -19.80 -9.25
C ASN A 842 6.24 -19.77 -9.00
N ASP A 843 5.43 -20.22 -9.97
CA ASP A 843 3.98 -20.30 -9.81
C ASP A 843 3.59 -21.22 -8.64
N ILE A 844 4.26 -22.39 -8.55
CA ILE A 844 4.09 -23.32 -7.42
C ILE A 844 4.48 -22.64 -6.11
N ARG A 845 5.56 -21.85 -6.10
CA ARG A 845 6.00 -21.12 -4.91
C ARG A 845 4.99 -20.06 -4.47
N GLN A 846 4.36 -19.36 -5.41
CA GLN A 846 3.29 -18.40 -5.09
C GLN A 846 2.09 -19.10 -4.46
N LEU A 847 1.66 -20.25 -5.02
CA LEU A 847 0.58 -21.04 -4.43
C LEU A 847 0.93 -21.50 -3.00
N GLN A 848 2.17 -21.97 -2.77
CA GLN A 848 2.63 -22.37 -1.44
C GLN A 848 2.53 -21.23 -0.43
N LEU A 849 2.93 -20.02 -0.80
CA LEU A 849 2.85 -18.85 0.08
C LEU A 849 1.39 -18.47 0.38
N ALA A 850 0.55 -18.44 -0.65
CA ALA A 850 -0.86 -18.08 -0.52
C ALA A 850 -1.62 -19.07 0.37
N LYS A 851 -1.45 -20.38 0.13
CA LYS A 851 -2.11 -21.42 0.91
C LYS A 851 -1.55 -21.52 2.33
N ALA A 852 -0.24 -21.31 2.51
CA ALA A 852 0.38 -21.28 3.84
C ALA A 852 -0.12 -20.13 4.71
N ALA A 853 -0.43 -18.97 4.11
CA ALA A 853 -0.99 -17.85 4.84
C ALA A 853 -2.36 -18.22 5.44
N ILE A 854 -3.25 -18.78 4.61
CA ILE A 854 -4.61 -19.16 5.02
C ILE A 854 -4.55 -20.31 6.03
N TYR A 855 -3.90 -21.43 5.68
CA TYR A 855 -3.80 -22.59 6.55
C TYR A 855 -3.07 -22.28 7.86
N GLY A 856 -2.00 -21.49 7.81
CA GLY A 856 -1.31 -21.03 9.01
C GLY A 856 -2.19 -20.15 9.90
N GLY A 857 -3.10 -19.36 9.32
CA GLY A 857 -4.14 -18.64 10.04
C GLY A 857 -5.08 -19.60 10.77
N VAL A 858 -5.56 -20.65 10.07
CA VAL A 858 -6.40 -21.71 10.67
C VAL A 858 -5.70 -22.37 11.85
N VAL A 859 -4.46 -22.85 11.66
CA VAL A 859 -3.66 -23.51 12.70
C VAL A 859 -3.41 -22.59 13.90
N MET A 860 -3.16 -21.29 13.66
CA MET A 860 -3.02 -20.31 14.74
C MET A 860 -4.31 -20.19 15.55
N LEU A 861 -5.47 -20.04 14.89
CA LEU A 861 -6.74 -19.92 15.60
C LEU A 861 -7.09 -21.21 16.35
N GLN A 862 -6.81 -22.38 15.77
CA GLN A 862 -6.97 -23.68 16.44
C GLN A 862 -6.12 -23.77 17.70
N GLY A 863 -4.85 -23.36 17.63
CA GLY A 863 -3.95 -23.35 18.79
C GLY A 863 -4.43 -22.43 19.92
N ILE A 864 -5.00 -21.26 19.59
CA ILE A 864 -5.55 -20.32 20.58
C ILE A 864 -6.89 -20.80 21.15
N MET A 865 -7.70 -21.47 20.34
CA MET A 865 -8.97 -22.06 20.76
C MET A 865 -8.74 -23.34 21.57
N GLY A 866 -7.62 -24.03 21.35
CA GLY A 866 -7.33 -25.34 21.94
C GLY A 866 -8.15 -26.46 21.29
N VAL A 867 -8.39 -26.38 19.98
CA VAL A 867 -9.19 -27.37 19.23
C VAL A 867 -8.37 -28.04 18.15
N SER A 868 -8.62 -29.33 17.92
CA SER A 868 -8.05 -30.12 16.84
C SER A 868 -8.96 -30.15 15.60
N ASP A 869 -8.46 -30.68 14.48
CA ASP A 869 -9.20 -30.76 13.22
C ASP A 869 -10.49 -31.58 13.32
N ASP A 870 -10.50 -32.65 14.12
CA ASP A 870 -11.65 -33.54 14.30
C ASP A 870 -12.83 -32.87 15.03
N GLN A 871 -12.55 -31.83 15.82
CA GLN A 871 -13.53 -31.03 16.55
C GLN A 871 -14.19 -29.96 15.67
N ILE A 872 -13.68 -29.72 14.46
CA ILE A 872 -14.34 -28.83 13.50
C ILE A 872 -15.51 -29.58 12.87
N GLU A 873 -16.72 -29.11 13.16
CA GLU A 873 -17.96 -29.71 12.64
C GLU A 873 -18.18 -29.36 11.17
N GLU A 874 -17.84 -28.12 10.80
CA GLU A 874 -18.05 -27.59 9.46
C GLU A 874 -16.97 -26.57 9.09
N VAL A 875 -16.47 -26.66 7.86
CA VAL A 875 -15.61 -25.67 7.20
C VAL A 875 -16.39 -25.00 6.08
N MET A 876 -16.75 -23.75 6.28
CA MET A 876 -17.47 -22.92 5.33
C MET A 876 -16.49 -22.09 4.49
N LEU A 877 -16.52 -22.27 3.18
CA LEU A 877 -15.71 -21.51 2.23
C LEU A 877 -16.54 -20.37 1.64
N SER A 878 -16.03 -19.15 1.77
CA SER A 878 -16.61 -17.93 1.20
C SER A 878 -15.69 -17.34 0.12
N GLY A 879 -16.26 -16.45 -0.67
CA GLY A 879 -15.55 -15.65 -1.67
C GLY A 879 -15.86 -16.11 -3.08
N GLY A 880 -15.71 -15.22 -4.07
CA GLY A 880 -16.08 -15.48 -5.48
C GLY A 880 -15.34 -16.62 -6.17
N PHE A 881 -14.39 -17.24 -5.46
CA PHE A 881 -13.56 -18.36 -5.90
C PHE A 881 -14.13 -19.74 -5.54
N GLY A 882 -14.80 -19.88 -4.40
CA GLY A 882 -15.01 -21.19 -3.77
C GLY A 882 -16.00 -22.13 -4.48
N ASN A 883 -16.89 -21.63 -5.34
CA ASN A 883 -17.87 -22.43 -6.10
C ASN A 883 -17.22 -23.54 -6.96
N TYR A 884 -15.97 -23.32 -7.38
CA TYR A 884 -15.28 -24.19 -8.36
C TYR A 884 -14.08 -24.91 -7.74
N VAL A 885 -13.86 -24.78 -6.42
CA VAL A 885 -12.71 -25.39 -5.74
C VAL A 885 -13.00 -26.85 -5.47
N ASN A 886 -12.14 -27.72 -5.99
CA ASN A 886 -12.15 -29.12 -5.59
C ASN A 886 -11.67 -29.24 -4.13
N ILE A 887 -12.60 -29.65 -3.26
CA ILE A 887 -12.36 -29.76 -1.82
C ILE A 887 -11.26 -30.77 -1.51
N GLU A 888 -11.23 -31.91 -2.20
CA GLU A 888 -10.19 -32.93 -2.00
C GLU A 888 -8.81 -32.37 -2.35
N SER A 889 -8.69 -31.65 -3.47
CA SER A 889 -7.44 -31.00 -3.87
C SER A 889 -7.02 -29.92 -2.88
N ALA A 890 -7.95 -29.10 -2.38
CA ALA A 890 -7.68 -28.05 -1.40
C ALA A 890 -7.16 -28.63 -0.06
N VAL A 891 -7.77 -29.70 0.44
CA VAL A 891 -7.29 -30.44 1.60
C VAL A 891 -5.93 -31.09 1.30
N ARG A 892 -5.78 -31.71 0.13
CA ARG A 892 -4.57 -32.42 -0.29
C ARG A 892 -3.34 -31.53 -0.31
N ILE A 893 -3.46 -30.29 -0.80
CA ILE A 893 -2.34 -29.33 -0.81
C ILE A 893 -2.12 -28.65 0.55
N GLY A 894 -2.98 -28.88 1.53
CA GLY A 894 -2.95 -28.22 2.83
C GLY A 894 -3.32 -26.74 2.75
N LEU A 895 -4.34 -26.40 1.94
CA LEU A 895 -5.03 -25.10 1.98
C LEU A 895 -6.09 -25.09 3.09
N LEU A 896 -6.77 -26.22 3.27
CA LEU A 896 -7.79 -26.46 4.29
C LEU A 896 -7.30 -27.52 5.27
N PRO A 897 -7.83 -27.53 6.51
CA PRO A 897 -7.55 -28.59 7.46
C PRO A 897 -7.96 -29.97 6.92
N PRO A 898 -7.34 -31.05 7.40
CA PRO A 898 -7.60 -32.44 6.99
C PRO A 898 -8.96 -32.96 7.52
N VAL A 899 -10.04 -32.28 7.14
CA VAL A 899 -11.41 -32.67 7.44
C VAL A 899 -12.02 -33.47 6.29
N PRO A 900 -12.99 -34.36 6.57
CA PRO A 900 -13.73 -35.05 5.50
C PRO A 900 -14.39 -34.04 4.56
N PRO A 901 -14.37 -34.24 3.22
CA PRO A 901 -14.99 -33.32 2.27
C PRO A 901 -16.47 -33.02 2.54
N ALA A 902 -17.20 -33.97 3.14
CA ALA A 902 -18.60 -33.81 3.54
C ALA A 902 -18.83 -32.75 4.64
N ARG A 903 -17.77 -32.34 5.37
CA ARG A 903 -17.83 -31.24 6.35
C ARG A 903 -17.46 -29.90 5.74
N VAL A 904 -17.11 -29.84 4.45
CA VAL A 904 -16.76 -28.60 3.78
C VAL A 904 -17.95 -28.14 2.94
N SER A 905 -18.44 -26.94 3.22
CA SER A 905 -19.55 -26.32 2.50
C SER A 905 -19.09 -25.03 1.85
N TYR A 906 -19.64 -24.71 0.68
CA TYR A 906 -19.44 -23.40 0.06
C TYR A 906 -20.63 -22.51 0.35
N VAL A 907 -20.38 -21.32 0.88
CA VAL A 907 -21.41 -20.39 1.39
C VAL A 907 -21.55 -19.12 0.55
N GLY A 908 -20.95 -19.09 -0.65
CA GLY A 908 -21.13 -17.98 -1.58
C GLY A 908 -20.40 -16.69 -1.19
N ASN A 909 -20.93 -15.56 -1.69
CA ASN A 909 -20.47 -14.23 -1.27
C ASN A 909 -21.16 -13.84 0.05
N THR A 910 -20.55 -14.24 1.15
CA THR A 910 -21.10 -13.99 2.49
C THR A 910 -21.08 -12.52 2.89
N ALA A 911 -20.16 -11.71 2.33
CA ALA A 911 -20.11 -10.27 2.54
C ALA A 911 -21.36 -9.57 1.95
N LEU A 912 -21.75 -9.92 0.72
CA LEU A 912 -22.97 -9.41 0.10
C LEU A 912 -24.21 -9.93 0.83
N LEU A 913 -24.26 -11.22 1.16
CA LEU A 913 -25.40 -11.80 1.88
C LEU A 913 -25.61 -11.14 3.25
N GLY A 914 -24.54 -10.92 4.01
CA GLY A 914 -24.63 -10.20 5.29
C GLY A 914 -25.01 -8.73 5.13
N ALA A 915 -24.56 -8.07 4.06
CA ALA A 915 -25.02 -6.72 3.71
C ALA A 915 -26.53 -6.69 3.37
N GLN A 916 -27.04 -7.70 2.67
CA GLN A 916 -28.48 -7.87 2.39
C GLN A 916 -29.27 -8.13 3.67
N MET A 917 -28.78 -8.98 4.58
CA MET A 917 -29.42 -9.22 5.88
C MET A 917 -29.50 -7.94 6.71
N ALA A 918 -28.42 -7.16 6.77
CA ALA A 918 -28.42 -5.87 7.47
C ALA A 918 -29.24 -4.78 6.75
N LEU A 919 -29.43 -4.90 5.44
CA LEU A 919 -30.34 -4.05 4.67
C LEU A 919 -31.79 -4.33 5.09
N MET A 920 -32.15 -5.60 5.17
CA MET A 920 -33.51 -6.09 5.48
C MET A 920 -33.86 -6.09 6.97
N SER A 921 -32.87 -6.05 7.86
CA SER A 921 -33.09 -6.15 9.31
C SER A 921 -32.14 -5.28 10.12
N GLU A 922 -32.69 -4.28 10.82
CA GLU A 922 -31.98 -3.48 11.81
C GLU A 922 -31.58 -4.30 13.04
N THR A 923 -32.27 -5.42 13.30
CA THR A 923 -31.86 -6.39 14.31
C THR A 923 -30.53 -7.03 13.91
N GLU A 924 -30.38 -7.46 12.66
CA GLU A 924 -29.10 -8.01 12.16
C GLU A 924 -28.01 -6.94 12.11
N ARG A 925 -28.35 -5.69 11.72
CA ARG A 925 -27.38 -4.59 11.74
C ARG A 925 -26.88 -4.27 13.15
N SER A 926 -27.76 -4.35 14.15
CA SER A 926 -27.40 -4.20 15.57
C SER A 926 -26.58 -5.38 16.06
N ARG A 927 -26.96 -6.61 15.68
CA ARG A 927 -26.22 -7.83 15.97
C ARG A 927 -24.79 -7.78 15.42
N ALA A 928 -24.59 -7.23 14.22
CA ALA A 928 -23.27 -6.98 13.64
C ALA A 928 -22.35 -6.22 14.60
N PHE A 929 -22.90 -5.17 15.23
CA PHE A 929 -22.17 -4.33 16.17
C PHE A 929 -21.83 -5.07 17.46
N ASP A 930 -22.78 -5.83 18.01
CA ASP A 930 -22.53 -6.62 19.22
C ASP A 930 -21.48 -7.71 18.97
N ILE A 931 -21.53 -8.40 17.83
CA ILE A 931 -20.52 -9.37 17.39
C ILE A 931 -19.14 -8.71 17.29
N ALA A 932 -19.04 -7.58 16.58
CA ALA A 932 -17.77 -6.89 16.37
C ALA A 932 -17.11 -6.38 17.68
N ARG A 933 -17.89 -6.23 18.75
CA ARG A 933 -17.38 -5.88 20.09
C ARG A 933 -16.88 -7.07 20.89
N ASN A 934 -17.47 -8.25 20.68
CA ASN A 934 -17.20 -9.44 21.48
C ASN A 934 -16.23 -10.43 20.81
N ILE A 935 -16.02 -10.32 19.50
CA ILE A 935 -15.08 -11.16 18.76
C ILE A 935 -13.62 -10.83 19.08
N GLU A 936 -12.77 -11.85 19.21
CA GLU A 936 -11.36 -11.71 19.51
C GLU A 936 -10.54 -11.66 18.22
N HIS A 937 -9.89 -10.51 17.96
CA HIS A 937 -8.98 -10.36 16.83
C HIS A 937 -7.58 -10.89 17.16
N VAL A 938 -7.11 -11.85 16.36
CA VAL A 938 -5.77 -12.42 16.45
C VAL A 938 -4.86 -11.79 15.40
N ALA A 939 -3.99 -10.87 15.84
CA ALA A 939 -3.00 -10.25 14.97
C ALA A 939 -1.81 -11.20 14.71
N LEU A 940 -1.86 -11.95 13.60
CA LEU A 940 -0.83 -12.95 13.22
C LEU A 940 0.59 -12.39 13.29
N ALA A 941 0.81 -11.16 12.81
CA ALA A 941 2.13 -10.51 12.78
C ALA A 941 2.74 -10.24 14.17
N THR A 942 1.94 -10.30 15.24
CA THR A 942 2.39 -10.10 16.63
C THR A 942 2.68 -11.41 17.36
N ARG A 943 2.40 -12.56 16.74
CA ARG A 943 2.55 -13.89 17.33
C ARG A 943 3.87 -14.51 16.88
N PRO A 944 4.85 -14.71 17.78
CA PRO A 944 6.14 -15.31 17.44
C PRO A 944 6.01 -16.67 16.74
N GLU A 945 5.10 -17.50 17.23
CA GLU A 945 4.84 -18.85 16.71
C GLU A 945 4.25 -18.88 15.29
N PHE A 946 3.71 -17.76 14.78
CA PHE A 946 3.15 -17.72 13.42
C PHE A 946 4.19 -17.97 12.34
N GLN A 947 5.43 -17.52 12.54
CA GLN A 947 6.48 -17.69 11.54
C GLN A 947 6.79 -19.17 11.30
N ASP A 948 6.87 -19.96 12.37
CA ASP A 948 7.13 -21.39 12.30
C ASP A 948 5.93 -22.13 11.69
N ILE A 949 4.71 -21.77 12.12
CA ILE A 949 3.46 -22.30 11.55
C ILE A 949 3.40 -22.02 10.04
N PHE A 950 3.74 -20.81 9.61
CA PHE A 950 3.72 -20.43 8.20
C PHE A 950 4.75 -21.20 7.36
N VAL A 951 5.96 -21.40 7.89
CA VAL A 951 7.01 -22.18 7.22
C VAL A 951 6.61 -23.64 7.08
N GLU A 952 6.04 -24.23 8.12
CA GLU A 952 5.52 -25.60 8.06
C GLU A 952 4.33 -25.72 7.10
N ALA A 953 3.42 -24.74 7.13
CA ALA A 953 2.28 -24.65 6.23
C ALA A 953 2.68 -24.43 4.75
N CYS A 954 3.93 -24.09 4.42
CA CYS A 954 4.41 -24.01 3.03
C CYS A 954 4.61 -25.40 2.39
N LYS A 955 4.77 -26.46 3.18
CA LYS A 955 4.89 -27.83 2.66
C LYS A 955 3.57 -28.26 2.03
N LEU A 956 3.63 -28.92 0.88
CA LEU A 956 2.48 -29.50 0.20
C LEU A 956 2.22 -30.92 0.74
N GLY A 957 0.95 -31.25 0.92
CA GLY A 957 0.51 -32.51 1.49
C GLY A 957 -0.06 -32.32 2.90
N ALA A 958 -1.26 -32.87 3.13
CA ALA A 958 -1.76 -33.07 4.48
C ALA A 958 -0.83 -34.05 5.23
N THR A 959 -0.45 -33.68 6.45
CA THR A 959 0.29 -34.53 7.38
C THR A 959 -0.59 -35.52 8.09
#